data_AF-A0A3Q1GUL9-F1
#
_entry.id   AF-A0A3Q1GUL9-F1
#
_cell.length_a   1.000
_cell.length_b   1.000
_cell.length_c   1.000
_cell.angle_alpha   90.00
_cell.angle_beta   90.00
_cell.angle_gamma   90.00
#
_symmetry.space_group_name_H-M   'P 1'
#
loop_
_entity.id
_entity.type
_entity.pdbx_description
1 polymer ?
#
loop_
_entity_poly.entity_id
_entity_poly.type
_entity_poly.pdbx_seq_one_letter_code
_entity_poly.pdbx_strand_id
1 'polypeptide(L)'
;MLRYTVVQGGLGLLAVRRACVVSRFAHSAPQSEYRPIKKVMVANRGEIAIRVFRACTELGIRTVAVYSEQDTGQMHRQKADEAYLIGKGLPPVAAYLHIPDIIKVAKDNSVDAIHPGYGFLSERADFAQACADAGVMFIGPTPETVRKMGDKVEARALAITAGVPVVPGTDSPISSLQEAHAFAQTYGFPIIFKAAYGGGGRGMRVVREYEELEENYQRAYSEALTAFGNGALFVEKFIEKPRHIEVQILGDKYGNVIHLYERDCSIQRRHQKVVEIAPAFQLDPHLRDRLHADAVNLAKQVGYENAGTVEFLVDKHGKHYFIEVNSRLQVEHTVTEEITDVDLVHAQLHVCEGRSLPELSLKQDKIRVNGCAIQCRVTTEDPARGFQPDTGRIEVFRSGEGMGIRLDSASAFQGAVISPHYDSLLVKVIASGKDLPTAASKMSRALAEFRVRGVKTNIPFLQNVFANHQFLHSTVDTQFIDENQELFNLKPTQNRAQKLLHYLGHVMVNGPTTPIPVKAKPSSTDPVIPPVTMGDPPVGFRDVLLRDGPEGFAKAVRAHQGLLLMDTTFRDAHQSLLATRVRTHDLKMISPFVSHSFSNLFSLENWGGATFDVAMRFLSECPWKRLQELRALIPNVPFQMLLRGANAVGYTNYPDNAVFKFCEVAKENGMDIFRVFDSLNYLPNMLLGMEAAGAAGGVVEAALSYTGDVSDPMRQKYSLEYYVKLADELVKAGTHILCIKDMAGLLKPESSKLLISALRDRFPDVPIHVHTHDTAGAGVAAMLACAEAGADVVDVAVDSMAGMTSQPSMGAMVACAKGTKLDTGIALEKVFDYSEYWEVARGLYAPFDCTATMKSGNADVYENEIPGGQYTNLHFQAHSMGLGNKFKEVKKAYVEANKLLGDLIKVTPSSKIVGDLAQFMVQNDLTRAEVEERADELSFPLSVVEFLQGYVGIPHGGFPEPLRSKVLKGLPRIEGRPGASLPPMDFKALEEGLRAAHGDDITPEDVMSAAMYPKVFQEFKDFTANFGPVDCLSTRLFLDGPKIAEEFEVELERGKILHIKALALGDLNKAGQREVFFELNGQLRSVLVKDTVAMKEMKFHPKAQKSIKGQVGAPMPGKVLEVKVEVGSKVEKGQPLCVLSAMKMETVVNSPMAGTIKAVHVTADASLEGDDLILEIEE
;
A
#
# COMPACT_ATOMS: atom_id res chain seq x y z
N MET A 1 42.18 -70.55 13.23
CA MET A 1 42.33 -71.87 13.87
C MET A 1 40.96 -72.55 13.90
N LEU A 2 40.86 -73.76 13.34
CA LEU A 2 39.80 -74.80 13.48
C LEU A 2 38.35 -74.35 13.19
N ARG A 3 37.69 -74.64 12.05
CA ARG A 3 37.62 -75.78 11.11
C ARG A 3 36.80 -77.00 11.64
N TYR A 4 35.86 -77.44 10.79
CA TYR A 4 35.11 -78.71 10.71
C TYR A 4 33.78 -78.86 11.47
N THR A 5 32.74 -79.60 11.03
CA THR A 5 32.27 -80.14 9.73
C THR A 5 30.94 -80.87 9.96
N VAL A 6 30.13 -80.92 8.89
CA VAL A 6 28.90 -81.68 8.65
C VAL A 6 29.02 -83.18 8.94
N VAL A 7 27.94 -83.82 9.40
CA VAL A 7 27.68 -85.26 9.17
C VAL A 7 26.28 -85.44 8.58
N GLN A 8 26.25 -86.05 7.40
CA GLN A 8 25.09 -86.63 6.72
C GLN A 8 24.86 -88.09 7.16
N GLY A 9 23.62 -88.55 7.04
CA GLY A 9 23.21 -89.96 6.88
C GLY A 9 21.74 -90.11 7.26
N GLY A 10 20.80 -90.60 6.45
CA GLY A 10 20.86 -91.36 5.20
C GLY A 10 20.09 -92.68 5.36
N LEU A 11 19.15 -92.94 4.44
CA LEU A 11 18.27 -94.12 4.23
C LEU A 11 17.00 -94.19 5.10
N GLY A 12 15.77 -94.42 4.61
CA GLY A 12 15.27 -94.81 3.28
C GLY A 12 14.48 -96.12 3.35
N LEU A 13 13.18 -96.12 2.93
CA LEU A 13 12.40 -97.18 2.23
C LEU A 13 10.88 -96.86 2.33
N LEU A 14 10.17 -96.57 1.22
CA LEU A 14 9.29 -97.45 0.41
C LEU A 14 8.03 -97.95 1.18
N ALA A 15 6.77 -97.95 0.73
CA ALA A 15 6.10 -97.59 -0.52
C ALA A 15 4.55 -97.68 -0.35
N VAL A 16 3.82 -96.77 -1.03
CA VAL A 16 2.58 -96.96 -1.84
C VAL A 16 1.22 -97.41 -1.22
N ARG A 17 0.30 -96.41 -1.17
CA ARG A 17 -1.13 -96.32 -1.60
C ARG A 17 -2.16 -97.41 -1.25
N ARG A 18 -3.27 -96.96 -0.61
CA ARG A 18 -4.59 -96.88 -1.25
C ARG A 18 -5.53 -95.85 -0.59
N ALA A 19 -6.35 -95.25 -1.44
CA ALA A 19 -7.21 -94.08 -1.24
C ALA A 19 -8.28 -94.20 -0.15
N CYS A 20 -8.59 -93.08 0.49
CA CYS A 20 -9.97 -92.72 0.82
C CYS A 20 -10.15 -91.19 0.73
N VAL A 21 -11.33 -90.81 0.25
CA VAL A 21 -11.67 -89.51 -0.36
C VAL A 21 -11.77 -88.38 0.66
N VAL A 22 -11.34 -87.21 0.19
CA VAL A 22 -11.26 -85.90 0.86
C VAL A 22 -12.64 -85.27 1.02
N SER A 23 -12.94 -84.76 2.22
CA SER A 23 -13.68 -83.50 2.36
C SER A 23 -13.00 -82.62 3.42
N ARG A 24 -12.22 -81.65 2.96
CA ARG A 24 -11.79 -80.50 3.77
C ARG A 24 -11.91 -79.26 2.90
N PHE A 25 -12.96 -78.48 3.16
CA PHE A 25 -12.96 -77.06 2.85
C PHE A 25 -11.91 -76.41 3.74
N ALA A 26 -10.70 -76.21 3.19
CA ALA A 26 -9.75 -75.25 3.71
C ALA A 26 -9.83 -74.03 2.80
N HIS A 27 -10.31 -72.90 3.33
CA HIS A 27 -10.16 -71.60 2.69
C HIS A 27 -8.67 -71.35 2.44
N SER A 28 -8.28 -71.25 1.17
CA SER A 28 -7.00 -70.70 0.78
C SER A 28 -7.07 -69.18 0.95
N ALA A 29 -6.23 -68.62 1.82
CA ALA A 29 -5.93 -67.20 1.77
C ALA A 29 -5.20 -66.93 0.45
N PRO A 30 -5.60 -65.92 -0.35
CA PRO A 30 -4.89 -65.59 -1.58
C PRO A 30 -3.47 -65.12 -1.24
N GLN A 31 -2.45 -65.77 -1.81
CA GLN A 31 -1.09 -65.23 -1.82
C GLN A 31 -1.10 -63.93 -2.64
N SER A 32 -0.98 -62.78 -1.98
CA SER A 32 -0.74 -61.50 -2.65
C SER A 32 0.63 -61.55 -3.34
N GLU A 33 0.64 -61.50 -4.67
CA GLU A 33 1.84 -61.56 -5.50
C GLU A 33 2.49 -60.16 -5.58
N TYR A 34 3.81 -60.06 -5.30
CA TYR A 34 4.56 -58.82 -5.44
C TYR A 34 4.56 -58.34 -6.90
N ARG A 35 4.13 -57.10 -7.15
CA ARG A 35 4.08 -56.47 -8.48
C ARG A 35 4.88 -55.17 -8.48
N PRO A 36 6.07 -55.13 -9.09
CA PRO A 36 6.90 -53.93 -9.11
C PRO A 36 6.25 -52.83 -9.96
N ILE A 37 6.24 -51.60 -9.44
CA ILE A 37 5.74 -50.42 -10.15
C ILE A 37 6.90 -49.76 -10.90
N LYS A 38 6.76 -49.51 -12.21
CA LYS A 38 7.77 -48.80 -13.01
C LYS A 38 7.33 -47.39 -13.40
N LYS A 39 6.02 -47.16 -13.54
CA LYS A 39 5.45 -45.87 -13.92
C LYS A 39 4.19 -45.52 -13.11
N VAL A 40 4.22 -44.38 -12.43
CA VAL A 40 3.09 -43.84 -11.63
C VAL A 40 2.54 -42.58 -12.28
N MET A 41 1.23 -42.52 -12.47
CA MET A 41 0.52 -41.28 -12.80
C MET A 41 -0.11 -40.68 -11.55
N VAL A 42 0.02 -39.37 -11.37
CA VAL A 42 -0.70 -38.67 -10.30
C VAL A 42 -1.94 -38.01 -10.85
N ALA A 43 -3.11 -38.49 -10.45
CA ALA A 43 -4.41 -37.94 -10.84
C ALA A 43 -4.77 -36.73 -9.95
N ASN A 44 -3.87 -35.74 -9.89
CA ASN A 44 -3.99 -34.55 -9.04
C ASN A 44 -3.11 -33.41 -9.58
N ARG A 45 -3.05 -32.29 -8.85
CA ARG A 45 -2.29 -31.07 -9.19
C ARG A 45 -1.53 -30.52 -7.99
N GLY A 46 -0.75 -29.45 -8.21
CA GLY A 46 -0.16 -28.65 -7.14
C GLY A 46 0.85 -29.41 -6.26
N GLU A 47 0.88 -29.11 -4.96
CA GLU A 47 1.93 -29.60 -4.05
C GLU A 47 1.93 -31.13 -3.95
N ILE A 48 0.74 -31.75 -3.84
CA ILE A 48 0.65 -33.19 -3.60
C ILE A 48 1.14 -33.99 -4.80
N ALA A 49 0.91 -33.51 -6.01
CA ALA A 49 1.47 -34.12 -7.21
C ALA A 49 3.01 -34.08 -7.15
N ILE A 50 3.59 -32.94 -6.78
CA ILE A 50 5.05 -32.79 -6.62
C ILE A 50 5.58 -33.69 -5.50
N ARG A 51 4.88 -33.78 -4.36
CA ARG A 51 5.24 -34.65 -3.23
C ARG A 51 5.30 -36.13 -3.64
N VAL A 52 4.35 -36.59 -4.44
CA VAL A 52 4.35 -37.97 -4.96
C VAL A 52 5.44 -38.16 -6.02
N PHE A 53 5.66 -37.19 -6.91
CA PHE A 53 6.74 -37.29 -7.90
C PHE A 53 8.13 -37.38 -7.26
N ARG A 54 8.36 -36.65 -6.14
CA ARG A 54 9.60 -36.76 -5.36
C ARG A 54 9.82 -38.18 -4.86
N ALA A 55 8.83 -38.76 -4.19
CA ALA A 55 8.87 -40.15 -3.71
C ALA A 55 9.12 -41.16 -4.84
N CYS A 56 8.40 -41.03 -5.97
CA CYS A 56 8.62 -41.90 -7.12
C CYS A 56 10.05 -41.77 -7.67
N THR A 57 10.57 -40.55 -7.79
CA THR A 57 11.93 -40.30 -8.30
C THR A 57 13.00 -40.90 -7.40
N GLU A 58 12.85 -40.77 -6.08
CA GLU A 58 13.74 -41.36 -5.06
C GLU A 58 13.77 -42.90 -5.15
N LEU A 59 12.63 -43.51 -5.50
CA LEU A 59 12.50 -44.96 -5.73
C LEU A 59 12.85 -45.41 -7.16
N GLY A 60 13.22 -44.50 -8.07
CA GLY A 60 13.54 -44.81 -9.47
C GLY A 60 12.33 -45.15 -10.35
N ILE A 61 11.13 -44.71 -9.96
CA ILE A 61 9.86 -44.92 -10.65
C ILE A 61 9.56 -43.71 -11.56
N ARG A 62 9.20 -43.98 -12.82
CA ARG A 62 8.82 -42.94 -13.80
C ARG A 62 7.50 -42.28 -13.44
N THR A 63 7.35 -41.00 -13.76
CA THR A 63 6.23 -40.17 -13.29
C THR A 63 5.42 -39.57 -14.45
N VAL A 64 4.10 -39.53 -14.30
CA VAL A 64 3.16 -38.92 -15.25
C VAL A 64 2.27 -37.90 -14.54
N ALA A 65 2.23 -36.67 -15.05
CA ALA A 65 1.31 -35.63 -14.62
C ALA A 65 0.11 -35.52 -15.56
N VAL A 66 -1.04 -35.13 -15.00
CA VAL A 66 -2.19 -34.63 -15.78
C VAL A 66 -2.42 -33.16 -15.48
N TYR A 67 -2.91 -32.41 -16.46
CA TYR A 67 -3.21 -30.98 -16.30
C TYR A 67 -4.38 -30.53 -17.18
N SER A 68 -5.06 -29.45 -16.78
CA SER A 68 -6.09 -28.78 -17.58
C SER A 68 -5.52 -27.60 -18.38
N GLU A 69 -6.31 -26.99 -19.28
CA GLU A 69 -5.84 -25.86 -20.11
C GLU A 69 -5.39 -24.65 -19.26
N GLN A 70 -6.01 -24.45 -18.10
CA GLN A 70 -5.69 -23.35 -17.18
C GLN A 70 -4.44 -23.64 -16.32
N ASP A 71 -4.00 -24.89 -16.22
CA ASP A 71 -2.80 -25.29 -15.46
C ASP A 71 -1.55 -25.47 -16.35
N THR A 72 -1.58 -25.00 -17.60
CA THR A 72 -0.46 -25.13 -18.55
C THR A 72 0.86 -24.56 -18.02
N GLY A 73 0.82 -23.50 -17.21
CA GLY A 73 2.00 -22.88 -16.59
C GLY A 73 2.39 -23.41 -15.20
N GLN A 74 1.71 -24.43 -14.66
CA GLN A 74 1.94 -24.88 -13.29
C GLN A 74 3.16 -25.78 -13.12
N MET A 75 3.75 -25.75 -11.91
CA MET A 75 5.00 -26.46 -11.61
C MET A 75 4.87 -27.98 -11.60
N HIS A 76 3.75 -28.54 -11.13
CA HIS A 76 3.60 -30.01 -11.05
C HIS A 76 3.74 -30.67 -12.42
N ARG A 77 3.26 -30.01 -13.47
CA ARG A 77 3.43 -30.45 -14.87
C ARG A 77 4.90 -30.60 -15.26
N GLN A 78 5.76 -29.69 -14.79
CA GLN A 78 7.19 -29.65 -15.12
C GLN A 78 8.04 -30.57 -14.24
N LYS A 79 7.45 -31.12 -13.17
CA LYS A 79 8.15 -31.99 -12.20
C LYS A 79 7.98 -33.49 -12.49
N ALA A 80 7.09 -33.86 -13.40
CA ALA A 80 6.94 -35.23 -13.88
C ALA A 80 7.80 -35.48 -15.13
N ASP A 81 8.11 -36.76 -15.42
CA ASP A 81 8.83 -37.18 -16.63
C ASP A 81 7.98 -36.98 -17.91
N GLU A 82 6.67 -37.19 -17.79
CA GLU A 82 5.68 -37.06 -18.86
C GLU A 82 4.46 -36.27 -18.35
N ALA A 83 3.80 -35.49 -19.20
CA ALA A 83 2.61 -34.72 -18.80
C ALA A 83 1.57 -34.59 -19.93
N TYR A 84 0.28 -34.80 -19.61
CA TYR A 84 -0.79 -34.84 -20.59
C TYR A 84 -1.99 -33.95 -20.23
N LEU A 85 -2.54 -33.28 -21.25
CA LEU A 85 -3.76 -32.49 -21.12
C LEU A 85 -4.97 -33.42 -20.94
N ILE A 86 -5.82 -33.14 -19.96
CA ILE A 86 -7.10 -33.83 -19.71
C ILE A 86 -8.27 -32.86 -19.81
N GLY A 87 -9.48 -33.37 -20.11
CA GLY A 87 -10.71 -32.60 -20.04
C GLY A 87 -10.72 -31.39 -20.97
N LYS A 88 -10.19 -31.52 -22.19
CA LYS A 88 -10.12 -30.42 -23.16
C LYS A 88 -11.51 -29.80 -23.40
N GLY A 89 -11.64 -28.48 -23.19
CA GLY A 89 -12.91 -27.77 -23.30
C GLY A 89 -13.85 -27.93 -22.10
N LEU A 90 -13.48 -28.69 -21.07
CA LEU A 90 -14.22 -28.75 -19.81
C LEU A 90 -13.82 -27.59 -18.88
N PRO A 91 -14.70 -27.20 -17.94
CA PRO A 91 -14.32 -26.31 -16.84
C PRO A 91 -13.11 -26.85 -16.05
N PRO A 92 -12.28 -25.97 -15.44
CA PRO A 92 -10.99 -26.34 -14.88
C PRO A 92 -11.03 -27.50 -13.86
N VAL A 93 -11.96 -27.44 -12.91
CA VAL A 93 -12.15 -28.48 -11.88
C VAL A 93 -12.75 -29.76 -12.48
N ALA A 94 -13.68 -29.62 -13.42
CA ALA A 94 -14.33 -30.75 -14.07
C ALA A 94 -13.34 -31.61 -14.85
N ALA A 95 -12.28 -31.01 -15.43
CA ALA A 95 -11.22 -31.75 -16.09
C ALA A 95 -10.55 -32.77 -15.17
N TYR A 96 -10.20 -32.40 -13.93
CA TYR A 96 -9.60 -33.30 -12.93
C TYR A 96 -10.58 -34.30 -12.32
N LEU A 97 -11.88 -34.13 -12.54
CA LEU A 97 -12.93 -35.09 -12.11
C LEU A 97 -13.37 -36.03 -13.24
N HIS A 98 -12.81 -35.87 -14.45
CA HIS A 98 -13.25 -36.62 -15.62
C HIS A 98 -12.55 -37.99 -15.71
N ILE A 99 -13.12 -38.98 -15.00
CA ILE A 99 -12.61 -40.36 -14.91
C ILE A 99 -12.26 -40.99 -16.28
N PRO A 100 -13.12 -40.93 -17.33
CA PRO A 100 -12.81 -41.58 -18.60
C PRO A 100 -11.54 -41.07 -19.27
N ASP A 101 -11.28 -39.76 -19.22
CA ASP A 101 -10.07 -39.17 -19.81
C ASP A 101 -8.82 -39.57 -19.02
N ILE A 102 -8.90 -39.57 -17.69
CA ILE A 102 -7.77 -39.96 -16.83
C ILE A 102 -7.40 -41.42 -17.08
N ILE A 103 -8.38 -42.33 -17.11
CA ILE A 103 -8.14 -43.75 -17.41
C ILE A 103 -7.61 -43.94 -18.83
N LYS A 104 -8.12 -43.19 -19.80
CA LYS A 104 -7.59 -43.20 -21.18
C LYS A 104 -6.11 -42.81 -21.21
N VAL A 105 -5.73 -41.70 -20.59
CA VAL A 105 -4.33 -41.25 -20.51
C VAL A 105 -3.45 -42.31 -19.84
N ALA A 106 -3.92 -42.97 -18.78
CA ALA A 106 -3.19 -44.04 -18.11
C ALA A 106 -2.89 -45.21 -19.07
N LYS A 107 -3.90 -45.65 -19.82
CA LYS A 107 -3.78 -46.78 -20.77
C LYS A 107 -2.90 -46.44 -21.97
N ASP A 108 -3.13 -45.28 -22.58
CA ASP A 108 -2.40 -44.84 -23.78
C ASP A 108 -0.89 -44.69 -23.51
N ASN A 109 -0.50 -44.45 -22.25
CA ASN A 109 0.89 -44.20 -21.85
C ASN A 109 1.51 -45.29 -20.96
N SER A 110 0.86 -46.47 -20.88
CA SER A 110 1.35 -47.64 -20.15
C SER A 110 1.71 -47.33 -18.69
N VAL A 111 0.77 -46.70 -17.96
CA VAL A 111 0.89 -46.42 -16.53
C VAL A 111 0.57 -47.67 -15.72
N ASP A 112 1.45 -48.04 -14.77
CA ASP A 112 1.26 -49.22 -13.93
C ASP A 112 0.34 -48.93 -12.73
N ALA A 113 0.45 -47.73 -12.16
CA ALA A 113 -0.30 -47.33 -10.97
C ALA A 113 -0.72 -45.85 -11.01
N ILE A 114 -1.86 -45.54 -10.40
CA ILE A 114 -2.36 -44.18 -10.21
C ILE A 114 -2.35 -43.83 -8.73
N HIS A 115 -1.68 -42.73 -8.38
CA HIS A 115 -1.82 -42.12 -7.08
C HIS A 115 -2.84 -40.98 -7.16
N PRO A 116 -3.93 -40.99 -6.37
CA PRO A 116 -4.95 -39.96 -6.47
C PRO A 116 -4.65 -38.68 -5.68
N GLY A 117 -3.51 -38.62 -4.96
CA GLY A 117 -3.25 -37.58 -3.95
C GLY A 117 -4.37 -37.51 -2.91
N TYR A 118 -4.88 -36.29 -2.68
CA TYR A 118 -6.05 -36.01 -1.83
C TYR A 118 -7.01 -35.03 -2.54
N GLY A 119 -8.28 -34.99 -2.12
CA GLY A 119 -9.32 -34.28 -2.86
C GLY A 119 -9.58 -34.88 -4.24
N PHE A 120 -10.30 -34.18 -5.11
CA PHE A 120 -10.72 -34.67 -6.43
C PHE A 120 -11.33 -36.08 -6.40
N LEU A 121 -10.62 -37.08 -6.94
CA LEU A 121 -11.08 -38.46 -7.10
C LEU A 121 -10.54 -39.42 -6.02
N SER A 122 -9.81 -38.93 -5.03
CA SER A 122 -9.13 -39.78 -4.02
C SER A 122 -10.05 -40.60 -3.12
N GLU A 123 -11.30 -40.18 -2.92
CA GLU A 123 -12.30 -40.90 -2.12
C GLU A 123 -13.45 -41.45 -3.01
N ARG A 124 -13.23 -41.52 -4.32
CA ARG A 124 -14.25 -41.95 -5.29
C ARG A 124 -14.10 -43.45 -5.56
N ALA A 125 -15.00 -44.24 -4.96
CA ALA A 125 -15.01 -45.69 -5.14
C ALA A 125 -15.17 -46.12 -6.61
N ASP A 126 -15.93 -45.36 -7.41
CA ASP A 126 -16.08 -45.56 -8.85
C ASP A 126 -14.78 -45.29 -9.64
N PHE A 127 -13.94 -44.35 -9.18
CA PHE A 127 -12.61 -44.13 -9.76
C PHE A 127 -11.64 -45.26 -9.41
N ALA A 128 -11.61 -45.69 -8.14
CA ALA A 128 -10.80 -46.83 -7.72
C ALA A 128 -11.20 -48.12 -8.48
N GLN A 129 -12.51 -48.34 -8.69
CA GLN A 129 -13.01 -49.44 -9.50
C GLN A 129 -12.60 -49.29 -10.97
N ALA A 130 -12.70 -48.10 -11.57
CA ALA A 130 -12.29 -47.87 -12.95
C ALA A 130 -10.77 -48.11 -13.17
N CYS A 131 -9.93 -47.84 -12.17
CA CYS A 131 -8.51 -48.19 -12.21
C CYS A 131 -8.33 -49.72 -12.25
N ALA A 132 -9.02 -50.44 -11.35
CA ALA A 132 -8.98 -51.90 -11.30
C ALA A 132 -9.46 -52.54 -12.62
N ASP A 133 -10.57 -52.05 -13.18
CA ASP A 133 -11.14 -52.52 -14.45
C ASP A 133 -10.21 -52.25 -15.64
N ALA A 134 -9.40 -51.18 -15.57
CA ALA A 134 -8.41 -50.83 -16.57
C ALA A 134 -7.07 -51.60 -16.42
N GLY A 135 -6.92 -52.41 -15.36
CA GLY A 135 -5.67 -53.11 -15.05
C GLY A 135 -4.56 -52.21 -14.48
N VAL A 136 -4.92 -51.04 -13.94
CA VAL A 136 -4.00 -50.05 -13.35
C VAL A 136 -4.15 -50.10 -11.84
N MET A 137 -3.05 -50.20 -11.10
CA MET A 137 -3.10 -50.28 -9.64
C MET A 137 -3.52 -48.93 -9.03
N PHE A 138 -4.51 -48.94 -8.14
CA PHE A 138 -4.91 -47.77 -7.36
C PHE A 138 -4.06 -47.70 -6.09
N ILE A 139 -3.30 -46.62 -5.91
CA ILE A 139 -2.48 -46.41 -4.70
C ILE A 139 -3.37 -45.81 -3.61
N GLY A 140 -4.06 -46.69 -2.89
CA GLY A 140 -5.02 -46.38 -1.84
C GLY A 140 -5.74 -47.65 -1.38
N PRO A 141 -6.80 -47.53 -0.54
CA PRO A 141 -7.60 -48.67 -0.12
C PRO A 141 -8.37 -49.31 -1.28
N THR A 142 -8.89 -50.52 -1.07
CA THR A 142 -9.71 -51.21 -2.09
C THR A 142 -10.99 -50.43 -2.42
N PRO A 143 -11.58 -50.58 -3.63
CA PRO A 143 -12.82 -49.89 -4.00
C PRO A 143 -13.98 -50.15 -3.03
N GLU A 144 -14.04 -51.35 -2.44
CA GLU A 144 -15.02 -51.69 -1.41
C GLU A 144 -14.76 -50.92 -0.11
N THR A 145 -13.51 -50.86 0.36
CA THR A 145 -13.14 -50.08 1.55
C THR A 145 -13.43 -48.60 1.36
N VAL A 146 -13.08 -48.02 0.20
CA VAL A 146 -13.37 -46.60 -0.11
C VAL A 146 -14.87 -46.33 -0.06
N ARG A 147 -15.71 -47.24 -0.57
CA ARG A 147 -17.18 -47.10 -0.51
C ARG A 147 -17.70 -47.13 0.93
N LYS A 148 -17.32 -48.15 1.70
CA LYS A 148 -17.77 -48.33 3.10
C LYS A 148 -17.37 -47.17 4.01
N MET A 149 -16.19 -46.59 3.76
CA MET A 149 -15.65 -45.48 4.54
C MET A 149 -16.11 -44.11 4.05
N GLY A 150 -16.46 -43.98 2.76
CA GLY A 150 -16.95 -42.74 2.17
C GLY A 150 -18.42 -42.43 2.51
N ASP A 151 -19.21 -43.43 2.88
CA ASP A 151 -20.56 -43.24 3.42
C ASP A 151 -20.50 -43.05 4.94
N LYS A 152 -20.90 -41.88 5.44
CA LYS A 152 -20.82 -41.53 6.86
C LYS A 152 -21.74 -42.38 7.74
N VAL A 153 -22.86 -42.84 7.20
CA VAL A 153 -23.81 -43.69 7.93
C VAL A 153 -23.25 -45.11 8.05
N GLU A 154 -22.71 -45.65 6.95
CA GLU A 154 -22.07 -46.97 6.95
C GLU A 154 -20.81 -47.00 7.82
N ALA A 155 -19.94 -45.99 7.69
CA ALA A 155 -18.73 -45.85 8.50
C ALA A 155 -19.05 -45.78 10.01
N ARG A 156 -20.12 -45.06 10.37
CA ARG A 156 -20.60 -44.96 11.76
C ARG A 156 -21.14 -46.30 12.29
N ALA A 157 -21.92 -47.03 11.50
CA ALA A 157 -22.41 -48.35 11.88
C ALA A 157 -21.24 -49.34 12.10
N LEU A 158 -20.20 -49.25 11.28
CA LEU A 158 -18.96 -50.01 11.43
C LEU A 158 -18.21 -49.62 12.71
N ALA A 159 -18.11 -48.32 13.02
CA ALA A 159 -17.50 -47.84 14.27
C ALA A 159 -18.23 -48.38 15.53
N ILE A 160 -19.57 -48.37 15.53
CA ILE A 160 -20.38 -48.94 16.62
C ILE A 160 -20.11 -50.45 16.76
N THR A 161 -20.10 -51.17 15.63
CA THR A 161 -19.80 -52.61 15.61
C THR A 161 -18.37 -52.91 16.08
N ALA A 162 -17.45 -51.98 15.83
CA ALA A 162 -16.08 -52.04 16.32
C ALA A 162 -15.94 -51.70 17.81
N GLY A 163 -17.01 -51.29 18.49
CA GLY A 163 -16.97 -50.83 19.87
C GLY A 163 -16.32 -49.45 20.03
N VAL A 164 -16.13 -48.70 18.94
CA VAL A 164 -15.59 -47.35 18.95
C VAL A 164 -16.71 -46.36 19.29
N PRO A 165 -16.54 -45.48 20.31
CA PRO A 165 -17.57 -44.50 20.66
C PRO A 165 -17.88 -43.56 19.49
N VAL A 166 -19.17 -43.33 19.21
CA VAL A 166 -19.64 -42.37 18.18
C VAL A 166 -20.46 -41.25 18.83
N VAL A 167 -20.57 -40.10 18.18
CA VAL A 167 -21.42 -38.99 18.63
C VAL A 167 -22.89 -39.45 18.60
N PRO A 168 -23.74 -39.22 19.62
CA PRO A 168 -25.17 -39.55 19.52
C PRO A 168 -25.81 -38.88 18.29
N GLY A 169 -26.54 -39.63 17.49
CA GLY A 169 -27.04 -39.20 16.18
C GLY A 169 -28.09 -40.16 15.63
N THR A 170 -28.81 -39.74 14.58
CA THR A 170 -29.82 -40.59 13.94
C THR A 170 -29.18 -41.76 13.18
N ASP A 171 -29.82 -42.94 13.22
CA ASP A 171 -29.28 -44.17 12.61
C ASP A 171 -29.34 -44.14 11.07
N SER A 172 -30.20 -43.31 10.51
CA SER A 172 -30.35 -43.07 9.07
C SER A 172 -30.49 -41.57 8.79
N PRO A 173 -30.33 -41.14 7.52
CA PRO A 173 -30.72 -39.80 7.12
C PRO A 173 -32.17 -39.52 7.50
N ILE A 174 -32.43 -38.32 7.99
CA ILE A 174 -33.77 -37.89 8.36
C ILE A 174 -34.60 -37.60 7.10
N SER A 175 -35.85 -38.02 7.11
CA SER A 175 -36.77 -37.80 5.97
C SER A 175 -37.68 -36.59 6.16
N SER A 176 -37.74 -36.05 7.37
CA SER A 176 -38.63 -34.96 7.77
C SER A 176 -38.07 -34.12 8.92
N LEU A 177 -38.53 -32.87 9.05
CA LEU A 177 -38.15 -32.01 10.18
C LEU A 177 -38.66 -32.57 11.53
N GLN A 178 -39.76 -33.33 11.52
CA GLN A 178 -40.32 -33.95 12.72
C GLN A 178 -39.33 -34.92 13.38
N GLU A 179 -38.52 -35.63 12.60
CA GLU A 179 -37.45 -36.49 13.13
C GLU A 179 -36.35 -35.68 13.83
N ALA A 180 -36.01 -34.50 13.30
CA ALA A 180 -35.08 -33.58 13.95
C ALA A 180 -35.65 -33.03 15.28
N HIS A 181 -36.96 -32.74 15.32
CA HIS A 181 -37.64 -32.35 16.57
C HIS A 181 -37.60 -33.48 17.61
N ALA A 182 -37.90 -34.72 17.23
CA ALA A 182 -37.86 -35.86 18.13
C ALA A 182 -36.44 -36.13 18.67
N PHE A 183 -35.43 -35.97 17.80
CA PHE A 183 -34.03 -36.06 18.20
C PHE A 183 -33.65 -34.97 19.21
N ALA A 184 -34.04 -33.71 18.95
CA ALA A 184 -33.79 -32.58 19.85
C ALA A 184 -34.49 -32.73 21.22
N GLN A 185 -35.69 -33.32 21.26
CA GLN A 185 -36.37 -33.64 22.53
C GLN A 185 -35.62 -34.70 23.36
N THR A 186 -35.01 -35.68 22.69
CA THR A 186 -34.33 -36.80 23.35
C THR A 186 -32.93 -36.42 23.84
N TYR A 187 -32.15 -35.72 23.00
CA TYR A 187 -30.73 -35.43 23.24
C TYR A 187 -30.46 -33.97 23.62
N GLY A 188 -31.45 -33.10 23.52
CA GLY A 188 -31.36 -31.67 23.80
C GLY A 188 -30.51 -30.89 22.78
N PHE A 189 -30.60 -29.56 22.83
CA PHE A 189 -29.71 -28.67 22.08
C PHE A 189 -28.33 -28.51 22.76
N PRO A 190 -27.30 -28.02 22.04
CA PRO A 190 -27.26 -27.84 20.59
C PRO A 190 -27.17 -29.17 19.83
N ILE A 191 -27.70 -29.17 18.61
CA ILE A 191 -27.59 -30.27 17.63
C ILE A 191 -26.98 -29.73 16.33
N ILE A 192 -26.53 -30.63 15.45
CA ILE A 192 -25.97 -30.26 14.15
C ILE A 192 -26.56 -31.10 13.03
N PHE A 193 -27.03 -30.44 11.98
CA PHE A 193 -27.34 -31.07 10.71
C PHE A 193 -26.05 -31.31 9.93
N LYS A 194 -25.90 -32.50 9.35
CA LYS A 194 -24.78 -32.85 8.48
C LYS A 194 -25.28 -33.54 7.23
N ALA A 195 -24.71 -33.19 6.08
CA ALA A 195 -24.95 -33.92 4.83
C ALA A 195 -24.43 -35.36 4.92
N ALA A 196 -25.24 -36.32 4.49
CA ALA A 196 -24.87 -37.74 4.50
C ALA A 196 -23.75 -38.06 3.49
N TYR A 197 -23.73 -37.35 2.35
CA TYR A 197 -22.80 -37.56 1.23
C TYR A 197 -21.87 -36.35 0.99
N GLY A 198 -21.30 -35.78 2.05
CA GLY A 198 -20.52 -34.53 1.97
C GLY A 198 -19.25 -34.49 2.83
N GLY A 199 -18.28 -33.68 2.38
CA GLY A 199 -17.00 -33.43 3.04
C GLY A 199 -16.57 -31.95 2.97
N GLY A 200 -15.55 -31.56 3.74
CA GLY A 200 -14.98 -30.20 3.68
C GLY A 200 -15.80 -29.08 4.36
N GLY A 201 -16.68 -29.43 5.30
CA GLY A 201 -17.43 -28.46 6.13
C GLY A 201 -18.64 -27.79 5.46
N ARG A 202 -19.03 -28.22 4.25
CA ARG A 202 -20.22 -27.74 3.52
C ARG A 202 -21.44 -28.61 3.81
N GLY A 203 -22.62 -28.00 3.85
CA GLY A 203 -23.86 -28.69 4.18
C GLY A 203 -23.98 -29.08 5.65
N MET A 204 -23.42 -28.26 6.55
CA MET A 204 -23.50 -28.44 8.01
C MET A 204 -24.10 -27.20 8.68
N ARG A 205 -25.05 -27.38 9.60
CA ARG A 205 -25.67 -26.27 10.36
C ARG A 205 -25.90 -26.64 11.81
N VAL A 206 -25.39 -25.81 12.72
CA VAL A 206 -25.65 -25.94 14.16
C VAL A 206 -27.00 -25.31 14.46
N VAL A 207 -27.79 -25.97 15.29
CA VAL A 207 -29.08 -25.49 15.78
C VAL A 207 -29.01 -25.43 17.30
N ARG A 208 -29.28 -24.27 17.88
CA ARG A 208 -29.18 -24.03 19.33
C ARG A 208 -30.54 -23.98 20.03
N GLU A 209 -31.59 -23.67 19.29
CA GLU A 209 -32.96 -23.57 19.80
C GLU A 209 -33.99 -24.04 18.76
N TYR A 210 -35.25 -24.20 19.16
CA TYR A 210 -36.28 -24.78 18.30
C TYR A 210 -36.65 -23.88 17.12
N GLU A 211 -36.59 -22.57 17.32
CA GLU A 211 -36.93 -21.52 16.36
C GLU A 211 -36.01 -21.55 15.13
N GLU A 212 -34.77 -21.99 15.31
CA GLU A 212 -33.74 -22.10 14.28
C GLU A 212 -33.85 -23.38 13.42
N LEU A 213 -34.66 -24.36 13.85
CA LEU A 213 -34.62 -25.73 13.32
C LEU A 213 -35.05 -25.83 11.85
N GLU A 214 -36.18 -25.22 11.49
CA GLU A 214 -36.72 -25.24 10.12
C GLU A 214 -35.79 -24.49 9.15
N GLU A 215 -35.37 -23.27 9.50
CA GLU A 215 -34.50 -22.47 8.63
C GLU A 215 -33.17 -23.19 8.35
N ASN A 216 -32.52 -23.70 9.40
CA ASN A 216 -31.23 -24.37 9.26
C ASN A 216 -31.33 -25.71 8.53
N TYR A 217 -32.44 -26.44 8.67
CA TYR A 217 -32.69 -27.66 7.89
C TYR A 217 -32.79 -27.33 6.39
N GLN A 218 -33.62 -26.35 6.00
CA GLN A 218 -33.80 -25.97 4.60
C GLN A 218 -32.49 -25.48 3.97
N ARG A 219 -31.70 -24.70 4.72
CA ARG A 219 -30.40 -24.21 4.28
C ARG A 219 -29.38 -25.33 4.13
N ALA A 220 -29.28 -26.24 5.11
CA ALA A 220 -28.38 -27.38 5.03
C ALA A 220 -28.75 -28.31 3.86
N TYR A 221 -30.04 -28.57 3.64
CA TYR A 221 -30.56 -29.41 2.57
C TYR A 221 -30.24 -28.81 1.20
N SER A 222 -30.55 -27.53 1.01
CA SER A 222 -30.30 -26.81 -0.24
C SER A 222 -28.81 -26.76 -0.56
N GLU A 223 -27.96 -26.54 0.44
CA GLU A 223 -26.50 -26.54 0.27
C GLU A 223 -25.97 -27.93 -0.09
N ALA A 224 -26.44 -28.99 0.58
CA ALA A 224 -26.05 -30.36 0.29
C ALA A 224 -26.46 -30.79 -1.13
N LEU A 225 -27.70 -30.48 -1.54
CA LEU A 225 -28.18 -30.77 -2.89
C LEU A 225 -27.35 -30.05 -3.96
N THR A 226 -27.03 -28.77 -3.73
CA THR A 226 -26.26 -27.96 -4.68
C THR A 226 -24.80 -28.44 -4.79
N ALA A 227 -24.19 -28.79 -3.66
CA ALA A 227 -22.77 -29.13 -3.60
C ALA A 227 -22.46 -30.58 -3.97
N PHE A 228 -23.35 -31.52 -3.60
CA PHE A 228 -23.10 -32.97 -3.69
C PHE A 228 -24.11 -33.70 -4.57
N GLY A 229 -25.13 -33.01 -5.10
CA GLY A 229 -26.19 -33.60 -5.90
C GLY A 229 -27.21 -34.43 -5.09
N ASN A 230 -27.06 -34.48 -3.76
CA ASN A 230 -27.93 -35.20 -2.84
C ASN A 230 -28.17 -34.38 -1.57
N GLY A 231 -29.44 -34.09 -1.27
CA GLY A 231 -29.85 -33.28 -0.11
C GLY A 231 -29.98 -34.06 1.20
N ALA A 232 -29.73 -35.37 1.24
CA ALA A 232 -29.92 -36.19 2.44
C ALA A 232 -29.09 -35.67 3.63
N LEU A 233 -29.77 -35.41 4.76
CA LEU A 233 -29.18 -34.93 6.00
C LEU A 233 -29.37 -35.96 7.12
N PHE A 234 -28.47 -35.96 8.11
CA PHE A 234 -28.66 -36.63 9.39
C PHE A 234 -28.38 -35.65 10.53
N VAL A 235 -28.82 -35.99 11.75
CA VAL A 235 -28.69 -35.13 12.93
C VAL A 235 -27.76 -35.78 13.95
N GLU A 236 -26.86 -34.99 14.51
CA GLU A 236 -26.01 -35.40 15.62
C GLU A 236 -26.10 -34.41 16.78
N LYS A 237 -25.74 -34.87 17.98
CA LYS A 237 -25.45 -33.98 19.09
C LYS A 237 -24.26 -33.10 18.72
N PHE A 238 -24.40 -31.79 18.88
CA PHE A 238 -23.28 -30.89 18.68
C PHE A 238 -22.37 -30.92 19.91
N ILE A 239 -21.13 -31.37 19.72
CA ILE A 239 -20.11 -31.32 20.78
C ILE A 239 -19.58 -29.89 20.82
N GLU A 240 -19.73 -29.22 21.95
CA GLU A 240 -19.24 -27.85 22.13
C GLU A 240 -17.77 -27.84 22.52
N LYS A 241 -16.99 -26.93 21.90
CA LYS A 241 -15.55 -26.75 22.14
C LYS A 241 -14.74 -28.06 22.15
N PRO A 242 -14.91 -28.96 21.17
CA PRO A 242 -14.09 -30.17 21.11
C PRO A 242 -12.68 -29.83 20.65
N ARG A 243 -11.73 -30.69 21.01
CA ARG A 243 -10.50 -30.84 20.24
C ARG A 243 -10.75 -31.80 19.08
N HIS A 244 -10.26 -31.47 17.90
CA HIS A 244 -10.28 -32.35 16.74
C HIS A 244 -8.97 -33.11 16.71
N ILE A 245 -9.00 -34.39 17.08
CA ILE A 245 -7.83 -35.27 17.13
C ILE A 245 -7.99 -36.37 16.10
N GLU A 246 -6.93 -36.62 15.33
CA GLU A 246 -6.97 -37.64 14.28
C GLU A 246 -5.76 -38.57 14.36
N VAL A 247 -5.94 -39.83 13.99
CA VAL A 247 -4.90 -40.87 14.10
C VAL A 247 -4.51 -41.35 12.71
N GLN A 248 -3.22 -41.24 12.39
CA GLN A 248 -2.66 -41.78 11.15
C GLN A 248 -2.60 -43.30 11.24
N ILE A 249 -3.19 -43.98 10.26
CA ILE A 249 -3.11 -45.44 10.12
C ILE A 249 -2.40 -45.83 8.82
N LEU A 250 -1.77 -47.00 8.83
CA LEU A 250 -1.21 -47.64 7.65
C LEU A 250 -1.49 -49.15 7.73
N GLY A 251 -2.15 -49.69 6.71
CA GLY A 251 -2.46 -51.12 6.59
C GLY A 251 -1.78 -51.77 5.39
N ASP A 252 -1.50 -53.07 5.46
CA ASP A 252 -1.03 -53.87 4.31
C ASP A 252 -2.05 -54.94 3.86
N LYS A 253 -1.74 -55.60 2.74
CA LYS A 253 -2.55 -56.70 2.17
C LYS A 253 -2.59 -57.98 3.02
N TYR A 254 -1.83 -58.03 4.11
CA TYR A 254 -1.67 -59.20 4.97
C TYR A 254 -2.42 -59.05 6.31
N GLY A 255 -3.18 -57.96 6.48
CA GLY A 255 -3.96 -57.68 7.68
C GLY A 255 -3.15 -57.02 8.80
N ASN A 256 -1.89 -56.61 8.55
CA ASN A 256 -1.16 -55.80 9.50
C ASN A 256 -1.65 -54.35 9.42
N VAL A 257 -1.91 -53.75 10.57
CA VAL A 257 -2.28 -52.33 10.70
C VAL A 257 -1.51 -51.73 11.86
N ILE A 258 -0.89 -50.58 11.62
CA ILE A 258 -0.18 -49.78 12.62
C ILE A 258 -0.74 -48.36 12.66
N HIS A 259 -0.53 -47.66 13.78
CA HIS A 259 -0.73 -46.22 13.87
C HIS A 259 0.61 -45.48 13.90
N LEU A 260 0.64 -44.28 13.32
CA LEU A 260 1.77 -43.35 13.33
C LEU A 260 1.44 -42.14 14.22
N TYR A 261 0.92 -42.44 15.42
CA TYR A 261 0.44 -41.47 16.40
C TYR A 261 -0.70 -40.57 15.90
N GLU A 262 -1.02 -39.56 16.69
CA GLU A 262 -2.11 -38.62 16.46
C GLU A 262 -1.62 -37.22 16.02
N ARG A 263 -2.54 -36.47 15.41
CA ARG A 263 -2.41 -35.05 15.11
C ARG A 263 -3.54 -34.28 15.80
N ASP A 264 -3.24 -33.06 16.22
CA ASP A 264 -4.23 -32.09 16.69
C ASP A 264 -4.52 -31.10 15.56
N CYS A 265 -5.76 -31.13 15.09
CA CYS A 265 -6.28 -30.29 14.01
C CYS A 265 -7.37 -29.34 14.52
N SER A 266 -7.35 -29.00 15.81
CA SER A 266 -8.37 -28.15 16.46
C SER A 266 -8.34 -26.71 15.99
N ILE A 267 -7.23 -26.21 15.45
CA ILE A 267 -7.13 -24.84 14.97
C ILE A 267 -7.85 -24.73 13.62
N GLN A 268 -9.12 -24.34 13.69
CA GLN A 268 -10.05 -24.33 12.56
C GLN A 268 -10.75 -22.99 12.42
N ARG A 269 -11.13 -22.65 11.17
CA ARG A 269 -12.02 -21.54 10.86
C ARG A 269 -13.19 -22.07 10.05
N ARG A 270 -14.43 -21.87 10.51
CA ARG A 270 -15.64 -22.37 9.85
C ARG A 270 -15.54 -23.88 9.49
N HIS A 271 -15.05 -24.67 10.44
CA HIS A 271 -14.82 -26.12 10.28
C HIS A 271 -13.78 -26.52 9.23
N GLN A 272 -12.95 -25.58 8.76
CA GLN A 272 -11.79 -25.87 7.92
C GLN A 272 -10.53 -25.79 8.77
N LYS A 273 -9.70 -26.84 8.72
CA LYS A 273 -8.37 -26.87 9.36
C LYS A 273 -7.55 -25.68 8.87
N VAL A 274 -6.70 -25.10 9.73
CA VAL A 274 -5.78 -24.00 9.38
C VAL A 274 -4.34 -24.32 9.80
N VAL A 275 -4.17 -24.83 11.03
CA VAL A 275 -2.88 -25.23 11.60
C VAL A 275 -3.03 -26.64 12.19
N GLU A 276 -2.03 -27.48 11.95
CA GLU A 276 -2.01 -28.86 12.44
C GLU A 276 -0.74 -29.12 13.23
N ILE A 277 -0.84 -29.89 14.32
CA ILE A 277 0.26 -30.16 15.25
C ILE A 277 0.40 -31.68 15.42
N ALA A 278 1.64 -32.18 15.46
CA ALA A 278 1.92 -33.56 15.84
C ALA A 278 3.08 -33.62 16.86
N PRO A 279 2.99 -34.43 17.93
CA PRO A 279 1.78 -35.11 18.42
C PRO A 279 0.79 -34.10 19.05
N ALA A 280 -0.38 -34.58 19.50
CA ALA A 280 -1.33 -33.74 20.23
C ALA A 280 -0.79 -33.41 21.64
N PHE A 281 -0.46 -32.14 21.88
CA PHE A 281 0.12 -31.71 23.16
C PHE A 281 -0.93 -31.69 24.28
N GLN A 282 -0.52 -31.94 25.53
CA GLN A 282 -1.41 -32.05 26.71
C GLN A 282 -2.59 -33.03 26.56
N LEU A 283 -2.47 -34.06 25.73
CA LEU A 283 -3.44 -35.15 25.70
C LEU A 283 -3.14 -36.15 26.83
N ASP A 284 -4.16 -36.54 27.60
CA ASP A 284 -4.03 -37.56 28.63
C ASP A 284 -3.46 -38.87 28.02
N PRO A 285 -2.40 -39.47 28.58
CA PRO A 285 -1.78 -40.66 27.99
C PRO A 285 -2.74 -41.84 27.83
N HIS A 286 -3.66 -42.06 28.77
CA HIS A 286 -4.63 -43.14 28.67
C HIS A 286 -5.67 -42.87 27.58
N LEU A 287 -6.10 -41.62 27.42
CA LEU A 287 -6.94 -41.22 26.29
C LEU A 287 -6.22 -41.41 24.94
N ARG A 288 -4.93 -41.05 24.85
CA ARG A 288 -4.11 -41.27 23.66
C ARG A 288 -4.07 -42.75 23.28
N ASP A 289 -3.77 -43.63 24.24
CA ASP A 289 -3.72 -45.07 23.99
C ASP A 289 -5.07 -45.62 23.51
N ARG A 290 -6.19 -45.12 24.05
CA ARG A 290 -7.53 -45.49 23.59
C ARG A 290 -7.80 -45.03 22.16
N LEU A 291 -7.48 -43.79 21.81
CA LEU A 291 -7.64 -43.27 20.44
C LEU A 291 -6.87 -44.12 19.43
N HIS A 292 -5.62 -44.48 19.76
CA HIS A 292 -4.78 -45.32 18.91
C HIS A 292 -5.36 -46.73 18.76
N ALA A 293 -5.75 -47.35 19.87
CA ALA A 293 -6.34 -48.68 19.88
C ALA A 293 -7.64 -48.74 19.07
N ASP A 294 -8.53 -47.76 19.24
CA ASP A 294 -9.80 -47.67 18.54
C ASP A 294 -9.61 -47.46 17.03
N ALA A 295 -8.68 -46.57 16.64
CA ALA A 295 -8.35 -46.35 15.23
C ALA A 295 -7.80 -47.63 14.55
N VAL A 296 -6.88 -48.33 15.21
CA VAL A 296 -6.32 -49.59 14.69
C VAL A 296 -7.37 -50.70 14.67
N ASN A 297 -8.22 -50.80 15.68
CA ASN A 297 -9.28 -51.80 15.74
C ASN A 297 -10.31 -51.59 14.61
N LEU A 298 -10.77 -50.35 14.40
CA LEU A 298 -11.67 -50.01 13.31
C LEU A 298 -11.07 -50.36 11.94
N ALA A 299 -9.81 -49.98 11.71
CA ALA A 299 -9.08 -50.29 10.48
C ALA A 299 -8.91 -51.80 10.23
N LYS A 300 -8.66 -52.60 11.28
CA LYS A 300 -8.56 -54.06 11.16
C LYS A 300 -9.90 -54.70 10.80
N GLN A 301 -11.00 -54.26 11.39
CA GLN A 301 -12.32 -54.84 11.13
C GLN A 301 -12.77 -54.70 9.67
N VAL A 302 -12.34 -53.63 9.02
CA VAL A 302 -12.72 -53.30 7.64
C VAL A 302 -11.67 -53.73 6.61
N GLY A 303 -10.64 -54.44 7.05
CA GLY A 303 -9.54 -54.90 6.20
C GLY A 303 -8.83 -53.75 5.51
N TYR A 304 -8.57 -52.66 6.24
CA TYR A 304 -8.00 -51.44 5.68
C TYR A 304 -6.60 -51.67 5.11
N GLU A 305 -6.36 -51.18 3.89
CA GLU A 305 -5.07 -51.22 3.19
C GLU A 305 -4.61 -49.78 2.87
N ASN A 306 -3.30 -49.58 2.82
CA ASN A 306 -2.64 -48.31 2.48
C ASN A 306 -2.80 -47.26 3.59
N ALA A 307 -2.49 -46.00 3.30
CA ALA A 307 -2.56 -44.91 4.28
C ALA A 307 -3.99 -44.38 4.43
N GLY A 308 -4.37 -44.09 5.67
CA GLY A 308 -5.65 -43.48 6.02
C GLY A 308 -5.59 -42.71 7.33
N THR A 309 -6.67 -42.02 7.65
CA THR A 309 -6.79 -41.32 8.93
C THR A 309 -8.16 -41.56 9.55
N VAL A 310 -8.17 -41.85 10.86
CA VAL A 310 -9.40 -41.94 11.66
C VAL A 310 -9.53 -40.64 12.48
N GLU A 311 -10.61 -39.90 12.30
CA GLU A 311 -10.84 -38.61 12.97
C GLU A 311 -11.78 -38.76 14.18
N PHE A 312 -11.48 -38.01 15.24
CA PHE A 312 -12.23 -37.98 16.49
C PHE A 312 -12.47 -36.55 16.98
N LEU A 313 -13.59 -36.35 17.68
CA LEU A 313 -13.81 -35.19 18.55
C LEU A 313 -13.57 -35.59 19.99
N VAL A 314 -12.76 -34.83 20.72
CA VAL A 314 -12.49 -35.01 22.15
C VAL A 314 -13.15 -33.86 22.90
N ASP A 315 -14.09 -34.17 23.80
CA ASP A 315 -14.77 -33.16 24.62
C ASP A 315 -13.92 -32.72 25.83
N LYS A 316 -14.38 -31.65 26.50
CA LYS A 316 -13.74 -31.09 27.71
C LYS A 316 -13.64 -32.06 28.89
N HIS A 317 -14.37 -33.18 28.86
CA HIS A 317 -14.34 -34.21 29.90
C HIS A 317 -13.42 -35.39 29.53
N GLY A 318 -12.72 -35.31 28.40
CA GLY A 318 -11.80 -36.34 27.93
C GLY A 318 -12.50 -37.56 27.32
N LYS A 319 -13.76 -37.43 26.89
CA LYS A 319 -14.43 -38.46 26.07
C LYS A 319 -14.15 -38.18 24.61
N HIS A 320 -13.81 -39.22 23.84
CA HIS A 320 -13.62 -39.14 22.41
C HIS A 320 -14.79 -39.77 21.66
N TYR A 321 -15.07 -39.26 20.46
CA TYR A 321 -16.14 -39.71 19.59
C TYR A 321 -15.63 -39.75 18.15
N PHE A 322 -15.75 -40.90 17.49
CA PHE A 322 -15.47 -41.07 16.07
C PHE A 322 -16.37 -40.17 15.23
N ILE A 323 -15.79 -39.56 14.18
CA ILE A 323 -16.53 -38.74 13.22
C ILE A 323 -16.44 -39.25 11.77
N GLU A 324 -15.25 -39.57 11.26
CA GLU A 324 -15.06 -40.06 9.90
C GLU A 324 -13.72 -40.77 9.70
N VAL A 325 -13.61 -41.53 8.61
CA VAL A 325 -12.34 -42.05 8.10
C VAL A 325 -12.03 -41.39 6.77
N ASN A 326 -10.90 -40.71 6.69
CA ASN A 326 -10.36 -40.24 5.42
C ASN A 326 -9.62 -41.41 4.77
N SER A 327 -10.21 -41.97 3.69
CA SER A 327 -9.70 -43.18 3.03
C SER A 327 -8.52 -42.92 2.07
N ARG A 328 -7.62 -42.01 2.46
CA ARG A 328 -6.54 -41.46 1.64
C ARG A 328 -5.47 -40.78 2.50
N LEU A 329 -4.39 -40.32 1.85
CA LEU A 329 -3.45 -39.38 2.44
C LEU A 329 -4.12 -38.02 2.74
N GLN A 330 -3.63 -37.31 3.75
CA GLN A 330 -4.09 -35.97 4.12
C GLN A 330 -3.01 -34.91 3.88
N VAL A 331 -3.42 -33.64 3.87
CA VAL A 331 -2.53 -32.50 3.61
C VAL A 331 -1.44 -32.40 4.69
N GLU A 332 -1.84 -32.69 5.92
CA GLU A 332 -1.10 -32.67 7.19
C GLU A 332 -0.33 -33.96 7.50
N HIS A 333 -0.19 -34.88 6.55
CA HIS A 333 0.67 -36.07 6.74
C HIS A 333 2.11 -35.71 7.10
N THR A 334 2.58 -34.55 6.61
CA THR A 334 3.94 -34.03 6.78
C THR A 334 4.37 -33.89 8.22
N VAL A 335 3.49 -33.44 9.14
CA VAL A 335 3.84 -33.33 10.57
C VAL A 335 4.03 -34.70 11.21
N THR A 336 3.31 -35.72 10.73
CA THR A 336 3.52 -37.11 11.17
C THR A 336 4.86 -37.65 10.66
N GLU A 337 5.22 -37.37 9.40
CA GLU A 337 6.53 -37.76 8.87
C GLU A 337 7.67 -37.15 9.69
N GLU A 338 7.59 -35.84 10.01
CA GLU A 338 8.62 -35.12 10.78
C GLU A 338 8.84 -35.67 12.19
N ILE A 339 7.79 -36.19 12.85
CA ILE A 339 7.94 -36.74 14.21
C ILE A 339 8.21 -38.24 14.26
N THR A 340 8.00 -38.97 13.16
CA THR A 340 8.15 -40.45 13.13
C THR A 340 9.30 -40.93 12.26
N ASP A 341 9.86 -40.07 11.40
CA ASP A 341 10.82 -40.42 10.36
C ASP A 341 10.31 -41.47 9.35
N VAL A 342 8.98 -41.65 9.27
CA VAL A 342 8.34 -42.55 8.31
C VAL A 342 7.87 -41.75 7.09
N ASP A 343 8.45 -42.00 5.92
CA ASP A 343 7.93 -41.48 4.66
C ASP A 343 6.64 -42.22 4.28
N LEU A 344 5.52 -41.53 4.40
CA LEU A 344 4.20 -42.11 4.17
C LEU A 344 3.98 -42.45 2.70
N VAL A 345 4.45 -41.62 1.77
CA VAL A 345 4.25 -41.86 0.33
C VAL A 345 5.08 -43.04 -0.17
N HIS A 346 6.31 -43.21 0.33
CA HIS A 346 7.10 -44.44 0.10
C HIS A 346 6.37 -45.67 0.62
N ALA A 347 5.82 -45.60 1.83
CA ALA A 347 5.06 -46.70 2.39
C ALA A 347 3.80 -47.02 1.55
N GLN A 348 3.07 -46.01 1.09
CA GLN A 348 1.91 -46.20 0.20
C GLN A 348 2.27 -46.92 -1.09
N LEU A 349 3.39 -46.55 -1.72
CA LEU A 349 3.90 -47.18 -2.95
C LEU A 349 4.26 -48.65 -2.71
N HIS A 350 5.07 -48.93 -1.68
CA HIS A 350 5.51 -50.30 -1.38
C HIS A 350 4.38 -51.24 -0.94
N VAL A 351 3.41 -50.74 -0.17
CA VAL A 351 2.20 -51.51 0.17
C VAL A 351 1.42 -51.83 -1.10
N CYS A 352 1.28 -50.87 -2.02
CA CYS A 352 0.59 -51.09 -3.29
C CYS A 352 1.30 -52.17 -4.15
N GLU A 353 2.64 -52.19 -4.17
CA GLU A 353 3.44 -53.27 -4.79
C GLU A 353 3.23 -54.64 -4.15
N GLY A 354 2.66 -54.70 -2.94
CA GLY A 354 2.38 -55.94 -2.20
C GLY A 354 3.40 -56.28 -1.12
N ARG A 355 4.25 -55.34 -0.68
CA ARG A 355 5.12 -55.54 0.49
C ARG A 355 4.33 -55.43 1.80
N SER A 356 4.72 -56.23 2.79
CA SER A 356 4.13 -56.20 4.14
C SER A 356 4.79 -55.13 5.03
N LEU A 357 4.08 -54.61 6.03
CA LEU A 357 4.63 -53.63 6.99
C LEU A 357 5.88 -54.17 7.73
N PRO A 358 5.93 -55.46 8.16
CA PRO A 358 7.14 -56.02 8.74
C PRO A 358 8.35 -56.05 7.82
N GLU A 359 8.18 -56.26 6.50
CA GLU A 359 9.26 -56.19 5.50
C GLU A 359 9.79 -54.78 5.32
N LEU A 360 8.93 -53.77 5.49
CA LEU A 360 9.30 -52.35 5.50
C LEU A 360 9.90 -51.90 6.85
N SER A 361 10.11 -52.82 7.79
CA SER A 361 10.54 -52.53 9.17
C SER A 361 9.59 -51.61 9.95
N LEU A 362 8.33 -51.53 9.54
CA LEU A 362 7.28 -50.74 10.19
C LEU A 362 6.49 -51.62 11.17
N LYS A 363 6.97 -51.67 12.41
CA LYS A 363 6.32 -52.37 13.53
C LYS A 363 5.96 -51.38 14.63
N GLN A 364 4.80 -51.56 15.28
CA GLN A 364 4.29 -50.60 16.26
C GLN A 364 5.25 -50.30 17.41
N ASP A 365 6.01 -51.30 17.88
CA ASP A 365 6.98 -51.19 18.98
C ASP A 365 8.29 -50.47 18.58
N LYS A 366 8.49 -50.21 17.28
CA LYS A 366 9.69 -49.55 16.73
C LYS A 366 9.46 -48.09 16.34
N ILE A 367 8.21 -47.69 16.13
CA ILE A 367 7.87 -46.31 15.80
C ILE A 367 7.99 -45.46 17.07
N ARG A 368 8.67 -44.32 16.98
CA ARG A 368 8.89 -43.39 18.11
C ARG A 368 8.54 -41.98 17.68
N VAL A 369 8.19 -41.15 18.67
CA VAL A 369 7.97 -39.71 18.48
C VAL A 369 9.26 -38.96 18.75
N ASN A 370 9.69 -38.15 17.78
CA ASN A 370 10.84 -37.27 17.85
C ASN A 370 10.39 -35.80 17.88
N GLY A 371 10.23 -35.25 19.08
CA GLY A 371 9.86 -33.84 19.27
C GLY A 371 8.42 -33.50 18.88
N CYS A 372 8.25 -32.36 18.24
CA CYS A 372 6.97 -31.78 17.83
C CYS A 372 7.11 -31.13 16.46
N ALA A 373 6.09 -31.26 15.62
CA ALA A 373 5.98 -30.58 14.33
C ALA A 373 4.67 -29.79 14.23
N ILE A 374 4.72 -28.67 13.52
CA ILE A 374 3.59 -27.81 13.22
C ILE A 374 3.54 -27.59 11.71
N GLN A 375 2.36 -27.70 11.10
CA GLN A 375 2.12 -27.28 9.74
C GLN A 375 1.20 -26.07 9.72
N CYS A 376 1.50 -25.11 8.84
CA CYS A 376 0.53 -24.12 8.38
C CYS A 376 0.56 -24.00 6.86
N ARG A 377 -0.56 -23.52 6.31
CA ARG A 377 -0.70 -23.24 4.88
C ARG A 377 -0.64 -21.76 4.61
N VAL A 378 0.35 -21.34 3.82
CA VAL A 378 0.40 -19.98 3.29
C VAL A 378 -0.50 -19.94 2.06
N THR A 379 -1.56 -19.13 2.12
CA THR A 379 -2.58 -19.00 1.06
C THR A 379 -2.64 -17.56 0.55
N THR A 380 -3.31 -17.33 -0.59
CA THR A 380 -3.62 -15.99 -1.09
C THR A 380 -4.85 -15.35 -0.45
N GLU A 381 -5.43 -15.97 0.58
CA GLU A 381 -6.61 -15.42 1.26
C GLU A 381 -6.25 -14.16 2.03
N ASP A 382 -7.00 -13.08 1.81
CA ASP A 382 -6.82 -11.82 2.52
C ASP A 382 -7.65 -11.80 3.82
N PRO A 383 -7.04 -11.90 5.01
CA PRO A 383 -7.78 -11.93 6.27
C PRO A 383 -8.54 -10.62 6.53
N ALA A 384 -8.09 -9.48 5.99
CA ALA A 384 -8.77 -8.19 6.12
C ALA A 384 -10.06 -8.12 5.29
N ARG A 385 -10.21 -8.99 4.29
CA ARG A 385 -11.39 -9.10 3.42
C ARG A 385 -12.15 -10.41 3.64
N GLY A 386 -12.17 -10.89 4.88
CA GLY A 386 -12.92 -12.10 5.23
C GLY A 386 -12.35 -13.39 4.62
N PHE A 387 -11.06 -13.42 4.30
CA PHE A 387 -10.31 -14.52 3.66
C PHE A 387 -10.72 -14.76 2.20
N GLN A 388 -11.10 -13.70 1.48
CA GLN A 388 -11.29 -13.79 0.04
C GLN A 388 -9.94 -14.09 -0.63
N PRO A 389 -9.83 -15.13 -1.50
CA PRO A 389 -8.60 -15.41 -2.24
C PRO A 389 -8.23 -14.28 -3.19
N ASP A 390 -7.00 -13.80 -3.09
CA ASP A 390 -6.40 -12.87 -4.03
C ASP A 390 -5.82 -13.63 -5.24
N THR A 391 -5.73 -12.92 -6.37
CA THR A 391 -5.30 -13.47 -7.66
C THR A 391 -4.40 -12.49 -8.39
N GLY A 392 -3.52 -12.99 -9.24
CA GLY A 392 -2.58 -12.15 -9.96
C GLY A 392 -1.18 -12.74 -10.00
N ARG A 393 -0.22 -11.91 -10.39
CA ARG A 393 1.17 -12.33 -10.57
C ARG A 393 1.95 -12.17 -9.27
N ILE A 394 2.73 -13.19 -8.92
CA ILE A 394 3.70 -13.10 -7.82
C ILE A 394 4.94 -12.35 -8.32
N GLU A 395 5.15 -11.13 -7.83
CA GLU A 395 6.29 -10.27 -8.19
C GLU A 395 7.57 -10.66 -7.45
N VAL A 396 7.42 -11.06 -6.19
CA VAL A 396 8.51 -11.51 -5.33
C VAL A 396 8.04 -12.75 -4.59
N PHE A 397 8.87 -13.78 -4.61
CA PHE A 397 8.69 -14.97 -3.79
C PHE A 397 10.03 -15.33 -3.13
N ARG A 398 10.14 -15.12 -1.83
CA ARG A 398 11.24 -15.64 -1.01
C ARG A 398 10.66 -16.48 0.11
N SER A 399 11.13 -17.72 0.22
CA SER A 399 10.81 -18.64 1.30
C SER A 399 11.58 -18.31 2.58
N GLY A 400 10.99 -18.63 3.74
CA GLY A 400 11.72 -18.77 4.98
C GLY A 400 12.24 -20.20 5.12
N GLU A 401 13.55 -20.37 5.29
CA GLU A 401 14.24 -21.67 5.22
C GLU A 401 15.12 -21.92 6.47
N GLY A 402 15.89 -23.00 6.52
CA GLY A 402 16.85 -23.27 7.62
C GLY A 402 16.46 -24.45 8.52
N MET A 403 17.21 -24.64 9.61
CA MET A 403 17.15 -25.87 10.43
C MET A 403 15.76 -26.14 11.04
N GLY A 404 15.18 -27.29 10.69
CA GLY A 404 13.86 -27.72 11.15
C GLY A 404 12.71 -26.99 10.47
N ILE A 405 12.92 -26.49 9.25
CA ILE A 405 11.87 -26.01 8.36
C ILE A 405 11.83 -26.90 7.12
N ARG A 406 10.65 -27.46 6.82
CA ARG A 406 10.33 -28.19 5.59
C ARG A 406 9.31 -27.38 4.78
N LEU A 407 9.48 -27.37 3.46
CA LEU A 407 8.62 -26.65 2.51
C LEU A 407 8.10 -27.57 1.41
N ASP A 408 6.78 -27.66 1.31
CA ASP A 408 6.08 -28.35 0.23
C ASP A 408 5.31 -27.29 -0.58
N SER A 409 5.94 -26.82 -1.67
CA SER A 409 5.41 -25.74 -2.53
C SER A 409 4.54 -26.29 -3.66
N ALA A 410 3.38 -25.67 -3.89
CA ALA A 410 2.47 -26.04 -4.97
C ALA A 410 2.86 -25.36 -6.30
N SER A 411 2.77 -24.02 -6.30
CA SER A 411 2.71 -23.19 -7.50
C SER A 411 3.37 -21.82 -7.31
N ALA A 412 4.00 -21.61 -6.16
CA ALA A 412 4.52 -20.29 -5.79
C ALA A 412 6.00 -20.17 -6.17
N PHE A 413 6.26 -19.35 -7.19
CA PHE A 413 7.59 -18.95 -7.65
C PHE A 413 7.52 -17.52 -8.19
N GLN A 414 8.68 -16.87 -8.34
CA GLN A 414 8.74 -15.52 -8.89
C GLN A 414 8.21 -15.52 -10.35
N GLY A 415 7.20 -14.70 -10.61
CA GLY A 415 6.53 -14.60 -11.91
C GLY A 415 5.33 -15.51 -12.10
N ALA A 416 5.03 -16.42 -11.15
CA ALA A 416 3.86 -17.29 -11.22
C ALA A 416 2.55 -16.47 -11.24
N VAL A 417 1.55 -16.95 -11.99
CA VAL A 417 0.23 -16.34 -12.05
C VAL A 417 -0.77 -17.20 -11.29
N ILE A 418 -1.31 -16.65 -10.21
CA ILE A 418 -2.33 -17.29 -9.38
C ILE A 418 -3.70 -17.06 -10.01
N SER A 419 -4.31 -18.16 -10.47
CA SER A 419 -5.63 -18.16 -11.09
C SER A 419 -6.77 -18.23 -10.06
N PRO A 420 -7.97 -17.70 -10.38
CA PRO A 420 -9.15 -17.85 -9.52
C PRO A 420 -9.79 -19.25 -9.55
N HIS A 421 -9.28 -20.19 -10.35
CA HIS A 421 -9.97 -21.43 -10.67
C HIS A 421 -9.79 -22.57 -9.65
N TYR A 422 -8.80 -22.47 -8.77
CA TYR A 422 -8.40 -23.54 -7.84
C TYR A 422 -8.25 -23.02 -6.41
N ASP A 423 -7.76 -23.88 -5.53
CA ASP A 423 -7.41 -23.52 -4.16
C ASP A 423 -6.32 -22.44 -4.11
N SER A 424 -6.34 -21.67 -3.02
CA SER A 424 -5.49 -20.50 -2.81
C SER A 424 -4.10 -20.85 -2.25
N LEU A 425 -3.73 -22.13 -2.20
CA LEU A 425 -2.49 -22.60 -1.58
C LEU A 425 -1.25 -22.14 -2.37
N LEU A 426 -0.32 -21.50 -1.68
CA LEU A 426 1.01 -21.17 -2.23
C LEU A 426 2.03 -22.23 -1.82
N VAL A 427 2.18 -22.44 -0.52
CA VAL A 427 3.17 -23.34 0.08
C VAL A 427 2.71 -23.82 1.44
N LYS A 428 2.99 -25.09 1.76
CA LYS A 428 2.90 -25.62 3.12
C LYS A 428 4.23 -25.39 3.81
N VAL A 429 4.18 -24.80 5.00
CA VAL A 429 5.36 -24.60 5.84
C VAL A 429 5.22 -25.52 7.03
N ILE A 430 6.24 -26.34 7.25
CA ILE A 430 6.30 -27.29 8.36
C ILE A 430 7.51 -26.93 9.21
N ALA A 431 7.31 -26.78 10.52
CA ALA A 431 8.36 -26.46 11.47
C ALA A 431 8.46 -27.55 12.54
N SER A 432 9.66 -28.08 12.76
CA SER A 432 9.94 -29.12 13.75
C SER A 432 10.91 -28.64 14.85
N GLY A 433 10.63 -29.05 16.08
CA GLY A 433 11.36 -28.66 17.29
C GLY A 433 11.24 -29.70 18.40
N LYS A 434 11.98 -29.50 19.50
CA LYS A 434 11.94 -30.41 20.66
C LYS A 434 10.60 -30.39 21.40
N ASP A 435 9.86 -29.29 21.30
CA ASP A 435 8.58 -29.03 21.95
C ASP A 435 7.76 -28.02 21.10
N LEU A 436 6.48 -27.86 21.44
CA LEU A 436 5.56 -26.98 20.73
C LEU A 436 6.03 -25.51 20.70
N PRO A 437 6.48 -24.88 21.81
CA PRO A 437 7.01 -23.50 21.76
C PRO A 437 8.23 -23.34 20.84
N THR A 438 9.14 -24.31 20.81
CA THR A 438 10.31 -24.27 19.92
C THR A 438 9.89 -24.38 18.45
N ALA A 439 8.97 -25.28 18.13
CA ALA A 439 8.44 -25.41 16.77
C ALA A 439 7.67 -24.14 16.34
N ALA A 440 6.88 -23.55 17.23
CA ALA A 440 6.15 -22.30 16.99
C ALA A 440 7.08 -21.10 16.77
N SER A 441 8.16 -20.99 17.55
CA SER A 441 9.18 -19.95 17.36
C SER A 441 9.87 -20.07 16.00
N LYS A 442 10.24 -21.29 15.59
CA LYS A 442 10.79 -21.54 14.25
C LYS A 442 9.81 -21.22 13.13
N MET A 443 8.54 -21.59 13.29
CA MET A 443 7.46 -21.26 12.35
C MET A 443 7.29 -19.75 12.20
N SER A 444 7.19 -19.03 13.32
CA SER A 444 7.05 -17.56 13.35
C SER A 444 8.24 -16.88 12.66
N ARG A 445 9.46 -17.36 12.92
CA ARG A 445 10.69 -16.89 12.25
C ARG A 445 10.64 -17.13 10.74
N ALA A 446 10.29 -18.34 10.30
CA ALA A 446 10.18 -18.66 8.88
C ALA A 446 9.14 -17.77 8.18
N LEU A 447 7.96 -17.59 8.77
CA LEU A 447 6.91 -16.70 8.25
C LEU A 447 7.35 -15.23 8.23
N ALA A 448 8.15 -14.79 9.21
CA ALA A 448 8.73 -13.44 9.22
C ALA A 448 9.82 -13.23 8.17
N GLU A 449 10.46 -14.30 7.66
CA GLU A 449 11.41 -14.27 6.56
C GLU A 449 10.72 -14.32 5.18
N PHE A 450 9.54 -14.94 5.09
CA PHE A 450 8.78 -15.02 3.85
C PHE A 450 8.54 -13.63 3.24
N ARG A 451 8.82 -13.48 1.95
CA ARG A 451 8.47 -12.26 1.19
C ARG A 451 7.68 -12.67 -0.03
N VAL A 452 6.36 -12.49 0.06
CA VAL A 452 5.44 -12.63 -1.06
C VAL A 452 4.91 -11.24 -1.42
N ARG A 453 5.04 -10.87 -2.71
CA ARG A 453 4.55 -9.60 -3.26
C ARG A 453 3.80 -9.86 -4.56
N GLY A 454 2.89 -8.96 -4.92
CA GLY A 454 1.98 -9.09 -6.07
C GLY A 454 0.61 -9.69 -5.72
N VAL A 455 0.54 -10.51 -4.66
CA VAL A 455 -0.72 -11.01 -4.08
C VAL A 455 -0.70 -10.88 -2.55
N LYS A 456 -1.87 -10.73 -1.93
CA LYS A 456 -2.04 -10.81 -0.47
C LYS A 456 -1.84 -12.23 0.03
N THR A 457 -1.56 -12.35 1.33
CA THR A 457 -1.38 -13.65 1.99
C THR A 457 -1.95 -13.65 3.39
N ASN A 458 -2.28 -14.83 3.90
CA ASN A 458 -2.72 -15.05 5.28
C ASN A 458 -1.59 -15.02 6.34
N ILE A 459 -0.33 -14.74 5.96
CA ILE A 459 0.84 -14.75 6.86
C ILE A 459 0.64 -13.90 8.14
N PRO A 460 0.15 -12.64 8.07
CA PRO A 460 -0.01 -11.82 9.29
C PRO A 460 -0.96 -12.46 10.31
N PHE A 461 -2.03 -13.12 9.84
CA PHE A 461 -2.96 -13.86 10.68
C PHE A 461 -2.26 -15.06 11.34
N LEU A 462 -1.50 -15.85 10.58
CA LEU A 462 -0.74 -16.99 11.11
C LEU A 462 0.28 -16.55 12.17
N GLN A 463 0.97 -15.42 11.97
CA GLN A 463 1.89 -14.87 12.98
C GLN A 463 1.19 -14.54 14.29
N ASN A 464 -0.04 -14.00 14.24
CA ASN A 464 -0.85 -13.74 15.43
C ASN A 464 -1.24 -15.05 16.13
N VAL A 465 -1.60 -16.10 15.38
CA VAL A 465 -1.89 -17.44 15.94
C VAL A 465 -0.69 -17.98 16.71
N PHE A 466 0.51 -17.92 16.14
CA PHE A 466 1.73 -18.43 16.78
C PHE A 466 2.24 -17.58 17.95
N ALA A 467 1.73 -16.36 18.10
CA ALA A 467 2.02 -15.48 19.24
C ALA A 467 0.98 -15.62 20.38
N ASN A 468 -0.18 -16.24 20.13
CA ASN A 468 -1.25 -16.34 21.11
C ASN A 468 -0.91 -17.36 22.23
N HIS A 469 -1.21 -17.00 23.48
CA HIS A 469 -0.91 -17.83 24.65
C HIS A 469 -1.67 -19.16 24.67
N GLN A 470 -2.94 -19.20 24.26
CA GLN A 470 -3.72 -20.45 24.23
C GLN A 470 -3.08 -21.46 23.27
N PHE A 471 -2.60 -21.00 22.11
CA PHE A 471 -1.88 -21.84 21.16
C PHE A 471 -0.58 -22.40 21.76
N LEU A 472 0.28 -21.55 22.31
CA LEU A 472 1.58 -21.96 22.87
C LEU A 472 1.47 -22.95 24.04
N HIS A 473 0.38 -22.90 24.78
CA HIS A 473 0.08 -23.81 25.88
C HIS A 473 -0.86 -24.96 25.49
N SER A 474 -1.25 -25.08 24.22
CA SER A 474 -2.14 -26.12 23.69
C SER A 474 -3.51 -26.23 24.39
N THR A 475 -4.02 -25.11 24.91
CA THR A 475 -5.36 -25.02 25.51
C THR A 475 -6.42 -24.61 24.45
N VAL A 476 -6.24 -25.08 23.21
CA VAL A 476 -7.07 -24.73 22.06
C VAL A 476 -8.18 -25.75 21.83
N ASP A 477 -9.27 -25.29 21.22
CA ASP A 477 -10.39 -26.09 20.75
C ASP A 477 -10.86 -25.57 19.37
N THR A 478 -11.86 -26.21 18.76
CA THR A 478 -12.35 -25.81 17.42
C THR A 478 -12.95 -24.41 17.32
N GLN A 479 -13.22 -23.74 18.44
CA GLN A 479 -13.71 -22.35 18.49
C GLN A 479 -12.59 -21.33 18.74
N PHE A 480 -11.33 -21.77 18.91
CA PHE A 480 -10.19 -20.90 19.21
C PHE A 480 -10.10 -19.66 18.31
N ILE A 481 -10.19 -19.80 16.99
CA ILE A 481 -10.09 -18.64 16.08
C ILE A 481 -11.31 -17.70 16.24
N ASP A 482 -12.50 -18.24 16.45
CA ASP A 482 -13.74 -17.46 16.56
C ASP A 482 -13.80 -16.67 17.89
N GLU A 483 -13.18 -17.19 18.96
CA GLU A 483 -13.16 -16.57 20.30
C GLU A 483 -12.04 -15.54 20.50
N ASN A 484 -11.02 -15.51 19.63
CA ASN A 484 -9.85 -14.64 19.75
C ASN A 484 -9.86 -13.57 18.63
N GLN A 485 -10.70 -12.54 18.78
CA GLN A 485 -10.87 -11.47 17.77
C GLN A 485 -9.58 -10.66 17.52
N GLU A 486 -8.66 -10.63 18.48
CA GLU A 486 -7.36 -9.98 18.35
C GLU A 486 -6.45 -10.62 17.29
N LEU A 487 -6.72 -11.87 16.88
CA LEU A 487 -6.00 -12.53 15.78
C LEU A 487 -6.16 -11.77 14.45
N PHE A 488 -7.22 -10.97 14.32
CA PHE A 488 -7.55 -10.17 13.14
C PHE A 488 -6.99 -8.75 13.20
N ASN A 489 -6.25 -8.39 14.25
CA ASN A 489 -5.49 -7.15 14.32
C ASN A 489 -4.20 -7.29 13.51
N LEU A 490 -4.33 -7.18 12.18
CA LEU A 490 -3.23 -7.42 11.23
C LEU A 490 -2.32 -6.20 11.15
N LYS A 491 -1.02 -6.38 11.41
CA LYS A 491 -0.04 -5.32 11.18
C LYS A 491 0.28 -5.22 9.67
N PRO A 492 0.12 -4.05 9.02
CA PRO A 492 0.46 -3.89 7.61
C PRO A 492 1.97 -4.06 7.40
N THR A 493 2.38 -4.89 6.43
CA THR A 493 3.80 -5.00 6.08
C THR A 493 4.20 -3.83 5.17
N GLN A 494 5.32 -3.16 5.49
CA GLN A 494 5.86 -2.10 4.64
C GLN A 494 6.40 -2.64 3.30
N ASN A 495 6.22 -1.88 2.22
CA ASN A 495 6.69 -2.23 0.87
C ASN A 495 7.48 -1.10 0.19
N ARG A 496 8.28 -0.36 0.97
CA ARG A 496 8.94 0.89 0.54
C ARG A 496 9.81 0.71 -0.71
N ALA A 497 10.66 -0.32 -0.76
CA ALA A 497 11.54 -0.56 -1.91
C ALA A 497 10.77 -0.82 -3.22
N GLN A 498 9.73 -1.66 -3.19
CA GLN A 498 8.92 -1.91 -4.40
C GLN A 498 8.16 -0.66 -4.85
N LYS A 499 7.65 0.15 -3.90
CA LYS A 499 7.00 1.43 -4.23
C LYS A 499 7.98 2.42 -4.88
N LEU A 500 9.22 2.48 -4.41
CA LEU A 500 10.28 3.28 -5.06
C LEU A 500 10.61 2.77 -6.46
N LEU A 501 10.76 1.45 -6.65
CA LEU A 501 10.95 0.88 -7.99
C LEU A 501 9.77 1.21 -8.91
N HIS A 502 8.54 1.21 -8.39
CA HIS A 502 7.35 1.61 -9.14
C HIS A 502 7.41 3.08 -9.55
N TYR A 503 7.88 3.98 -8.67
CA TYR A 503 8.09 5.38 -9.01
C TYR A 503 9.16 5.56 -10.08
N LEU A 504 10.33 4.95 -9.90
CA LEU A 504 11.43 5.03 -10.88
C LEU A 504 11.00 4.46 -12.23
N GLY A 505 10.28 3.33 -12.24
CA GLY A 505 9.70 2.76 -13.44
C GLY A 505 8.66 3.68 -14.08
N HIS A 506 7.84 4.37 -13.28
CA HIS A 506 6.91 5.38 -13.76
C HIS A 506 7.64 6.53 -14.47
N VAL A 507 8.70 7.07 -13.86
CA VAL A 507 9.49 8.15 -14.45
C VAL A 507 10.16 7.71 -15.76
N MET A 508 10.69 6.48 -15.81
CA MET A 508 11.29 5.93 -17.04
C MET A 508 10.28 5.78 -18.19
N VAL A 509 9.01 5.49 -17.90
CA VAL A 509 7.97 5.26 -18.92
C VAL A 509 7.25 6.56 -19.31
N ASN A 510 6.86 7.36 -18.31
CA ASN A 510 5.96 8.49 -18.48
C ASN A 510 6.64 9.86 -18.30
N GLY A 511 7.88 9.89 -17.84
CA GLY A 511 8.55 11.10 -17.37
C GLY A 511 8.17 11.47 -15.94
N PRO A 512 8.73 12.58 -15.41
CA PRO A 512 8.49 13.01 -14.04
C PRO A 512 7.03 13.37 -13.78
N THR A 513 6.59 13.08 -12.56
CA THR A 513 5.26 13.47 -12.09
C THR A 513 5.15 14.97 -11.85
N THR A 514 6.28 15.64 -11.61
CA THR A 514 6.34 17.10 -11.46
C THR A 514 6.26 17.78 -12.84
N PRO A 515 5.31 18.71 -13.06
CA PRO A 515 5.19 19.39 -14.35
C PRO A 515 6.43 20.23 -14.69
N ILE A 516 7.05 19.96 -15.83
CA ILE A 516 8.24 20.67 -16.31
C ILE A 516 7.83 21.84 -17.23
N PRO A 517 8.15 23.10 -16.87
CA PRO A 517 7.77 24.28 -17.67
C PRO A 517 8.69 24.52 -18.89
N VAL A 518 9.97 24.12 -18.82
CA VAL A 518 10.94 24.37 -19.91
C VAL A 518 11.64 23.09 -20.35
N LYS A 519 11.97 23.01 -21.64
CA LYS A 519 12.65 21.84 -22.25
C LYS A 519 14.15 21.81 -21.91
N ALA A 520 14.48 21.84 -20.63
CA ALA A 520 15.84 21.61 -20.11
C ALA A 520 15.86 20.29 -19.33
N LYS A 521 17.04 19.70 -19.15
CA LYS A 521 17.24 18.48 -18.35
C LYS A 521 18.04 18.79 -17.09
N PRO A 522 17.80 18.06 -15.98
CA PRO A 522 18.67 18.12 -14.81
C PRO A 522 20.13 17.82 -15.17
N SER A 523 21.06 18.48 -14.49
CA SER A 523 22.49 18.14 -14.56
C SER A 523 22.73 16.67 -14.16
N SER A 524 23.76 16.05 -14.77
CA SER A 524 24.23 14.72 -14.39
C SER A 524 25.27 14.74 -13.27
N THR A 525 25.70 15.92 -12.84
CA THR A 525 26.75 16.11 -11.83
C THR A 525 26.09 16.34 -10.47
N ASP A 526 26.44 15.52 -9.49
CA ASP A 526 26.00 15.71 -8.11
C ASP A 526 26.85 16.80 -7.41
N PRO A 527 26.25 17.60 -6.51
CA PRO A 527 26.96 18.67 -5.83
C PRO A 527 27.95 18.12 -4.79
N VAL A 528 29.13 18.74 -4.71
CA VAL A 528 30.16 18.37 -3.73
C VAL A 528 29.85 19.05 -2.40
N ILE A 529 29.72 18.27 -1.33
CA ILE A 529 29.47 18.81 0.01
C ILE A 529 30.79 19.38 0.57
N PRO A 530 30.83 20.66 0.99
CA PRO A 530 32.00 21.23 1.63
C PRO A 530 32.33 20.50 2.94
N PRO A 531 33.62 20.38 3.31
CA PRO A 531 34.02 19.72 4.53
C PRO A 531 33.53 20.48 5.77
N VAL A 532 33.08 19.73 6.77
CA VAL A 532 32.58 20.25 8.05
C VAL A 532 33.44 19.72 9.19
N THR A 533 33.76 20.57 10.15
CA THR A 533 34.50 20.16 11.36
C THR A 533 33.68 19.15 12.16
N MET A 534 34.31 18.09 12.66
CA MET A 534 33.65 17.12 13.55
C MET A 534 33.37 17.75 14.91
N GLY A 535 32.12 17.71 15.38
CA GLY A 535 31.71 18.20 16.70
C GLY A 535 30.34 18.87 16.67
N ASP A 536 30.00 19.51 17.79
CA ASP A 536 28.81 20.38 17.86
C ASP A 536 29.09 21.72 17.19
N PRO A 537 28.10 22.32 16.52
CA PRO A 537 28.27 23.62 15.88
C PRO A 537 28.46 24.74 16.92
N PRO A 538 29.08 25.88 16.54
CA PRO A 538 29.27 27.00 17.45
C PRO A 538 27.94 27.58 17.96
N VAL A 539 27.96 28.20 19.14
CA VAL A 539 26.81 28.93 19.69
C VAL A 539 26.36 30.02 18.72
N GLY A 540 25.05 30.12 18.48
CA GLY A 540 24.44 31.09 17.59
C GLY A 540 23.32 31.88 18.24
N PHE A 541 22.63 32.67 17.43
CA PHE A 541 21.54 33.54 17.89
C PHE A 541 20.32 32.76 18.41
N ARG A 542 20.16 31.48 18.03
CA ARG A 542 19.08 30.62 18.56
C ARG A 542 19.28 30.31 20.04
N ASP A 543 20.52 30.18 20.48
CA ASP A 543 20.83 29.91 21.89
C ASP A 543 20.39 31.10 22.78
N VAL A 544 20.53 32.33 22.28
CA VAL A 544 20.01 33.54 22.95
C VAL A 544 18.49 33.49 23.03
N LEU A 545 17.82 33.16 21.92
CA LEU A 545 16.36 33.05 21.89
C LEU A 545 15.84 31.98 22.87
N LEU A 546 16.47 30.81 22.92
CA LEU A 546 16.06 29.72 23.81
C LEU A 546 16.29 30.07 25.29
N ARG A 547 17.35 30.83 25.61
CA ARG A 547 17.69 31.22 26.97
C ARG A 547 16.87 32.41 27.47
N ASP A 548 16.72 33.44 26.65
CA ASP A 548 16.23 34.77 27.08
C ASP A 548 14.85 35.12 26.49
N GLY A 549 14.27 34.25 25.65
CA GLY A 549 12.97 34.46 25.00
C GLY A 549 12.99 35.49 23.86
N PRO A 550 11.84 35.73 23.20
CA PRO A 550 11.73 36.63 22.05
C PRO A 550 12.19 38.06 22.30
N GLU A 551 11.88 38.64 23.47
CA GLU A 551 12.29 40.00 23.84
C GLU A 551 13.79 40.08 24.11
N GLY A 552 14.37 39.05 24.74
CA GLY A 552 15.81 38.94 24.95
C GLY A 552 16.56 38.83 23.62
N PHE A 553 16.04 38.03 22.70
CA PHE A 553 16.54 37.93 21.33
C PHE A 553 16.51 39.27 20.60
N ALA A 554 15.38 39.98 20.59
CA ALA A 554 15.27 41.28 19.93
C ALA A 554 16.25 42.33 20.49
N LYS A 555 16.44 42.35 21.82
CA LYS A 555 17.45 43.21 22.47
C LYS A 555 18.87 42.86 22.04
N ALA A 556 19.18 41.56 21.95
CA ALA A 556 20.49 41.10 21.51
C ALA A 556 20.78 41.48 20.05
N VAL A 557 19.78 41.38 19.16
CA VAL A 557 19.85 41.84 17.78
C VAL A 557 20.13 43.33 17.72
N ARG A 558 19.38 44.16 18.46
CA ARG A 558 19.60 45.61 18.48
C ARG A 558 20.96 46.02 19.06
N ALA A 559 21.47 45.26 20.03
CA ALA A 559 22.75 45.53 20.66
C ALA A 559 23.97 45.09 19.83
N HIS A 560 23.76 44.25 18.80
CA HIS A 560 24.82 43.74 17.96
C HIS A 560 25.59 44.87 17.26
N GLN A 561 26.91 44.72 17.16
CA GLN A 561 27.78 45.65 16.46
C GLN A 561 28.13 45.08 15.10
N GLY A 562 27.73 45.77 14.02
CA GLY A 562 27.85 45.27 12.65
C GLY A 562 26.48 45.05 12.01
N LEU A 563 26.48 44.61 10.75
CA LEU A 563 25.26 44.25 10.03
C LEU A 563 25.03 42.74 10.14
N LEU A 564 23.84 42.34 10.61
CA LEU A 564 23.45 40.94 10.58
C LEU A 564 22.82 40.59 9.23
N LEU A 565 23.04 39.35 8.80
CA LEU A 565 22.45 38.83 7.56
C LEU A 565 21.42 37.74 7.87
N MET A 566 20.33 37.73 7.10
CA MET A 566 19.41 36.61 7.01
C MET A 566 19.59 35.89 5.67
N ASP A 567 19.85 34.59 5.69
CA ASP A 567 19.95 33.79 4.46
C ASP A 567 18.56 33.33 3.99
N THR A 568 18.18 33.67 2.75
CA THR A 568 16.92 33.25 2.09
C THR A 568 17.08 32.06 1.15
N THR A 569 18.29 31.50 1.05
CA THR A 569 18.62 30.44 0.07
C THR A 569 17.70 29.23 0.19
N PHE A 570 17.25 28.89 1.41
CA PHE A 570 16.40 27.74 1.68
C PHE A 570 14.90 28.00 1.44
N ARG A 571 14.49 29.23 1.11
CA ARG A 571 13.08 29.60 0.90
C ARG A 571 12.89 30.56 -0.28
N ASP A 572 13.14 31.86 -0.11
CA ASP A 572 12.72 32.86 -1.10
C ASP A 572 13.55 32.83 -2.39
N ALA A 573 14.83 32.48 -2.29
CA ALA A 573 15.73 32.43 -3.44
C ALA A 573 15.24 31.42 -4.48
N HIS A 574 15.02 30.17 -4.06
CA HIS A 574 14.51 29.14 -4.97
C HIS A 574 13.03 29.30 -5.30
N GLN A 575 12.24 29.96 -4.43
CA GLN A 575 10.88 30.38 -4.78
C GLN A 575 10.87 31.35 -5.97
N SER A 576 11.85 32.25 -6.03
CA SER A 576 11.97 33.28 -7.07
C SER A 576 12.61 32.74 -8.36
N LEU A 577 13.66 31.94 -8.23
CA LEU A 577 14.49 31.47 -9.34
C LEU A 577 14.04 30.13 -9.93
N LEU A 578 13.56 29.22 -9.09
CA LEU A 578 13.36 27.79 -9.43
C LEU A 578 11.93 27.32 -9.17
N ALA A 579 10.97 28.25 -9.16
CA ALA A 579 9.55 27.98 -8.88
C ALA A 579 9.33 27.15 -7.60
N THR A 580 10.14 27.39 -6.56
CA THR A 580 10.07 26.71 -5.26
C THR A 580 10.39 25.21 -5.30
N ARG A 581 11.13 24.73 -6.30
CA ARG A 581 11.33 23.29 -6.54
C ARG A 581 12.50 22.66 -5.79
N VAL A 582 13.28 23.41 -5.01
CA VAL A 582 14.39 22.84 -4.24
C VAL A 582 13.85 21.85 -3.20
N ARG A 583 14.38 20.63 -3.23
CA ARG A 583 13.95 19.46 -2.46
C ARG A 583 14.64 19.38 -1.11
N THR A 584 14.00 18.67 -0.17
CA THR A 584 14.57 18.42 1.16
C THR A 584 15.93 17.72 1.10
N HIS A 585 16.12 16.84 0.11
CA HIS A 585 17.37 16.14 -0.14
C HIS A 585 18.57 17.09 -0.23
N ASP A 586 18.53 18.07 -1.13
CA ASP A 586 19.67 18.97 -1.37
C ASP A 586 19.85 19.98 -0.22
N LEU A 587 18.76 20.35 0.48
CA LEU A 587 18.86 21.21 1.66
C LEU A 587 19.58 20.50 2.82
N LYS A 588 19.29 19.22 3.05
CA LYS A 588 19.91 18.43 4.13
C LYS A 588 21.41 18.26 3.94
N MET A 589 21.85 18.03 2.71
CA MET A 589 23.25 17.77 2.40
C MET A 589 24.17 18.93 2.79
N ILE A 590 23.71 20.18 2.60
CA ILE A 590 24.49 21.38 2.93
C ILE A 590 24.23 21.93 4.35
N SER A 591 23.17 21.48 5.01
CA SER A 591 22.76 21.98 6.34
C SER A 591 23.85 21.90 7.43
N PRO A 592 24.62 20.80 7.57
CA PRO A 592 25.71 20.75 8.55
C PRO A 592 26.76 21.84 8.32
N PHE A 593 27.08 22.15 7.06
CA PHE A 593 28.02 23.23 6.72
C PHE A 593 27.45 24.60 7.10
N VAL A 594 26.17 24.85 6.81
CA VAL A 594 25.49 26.09 7.21
C VAL A 594 25.54 26.29 8.72
N SER A 595 25.23 25.24 9.49
CA SER A 595 25.25 25.28 10.96
C SER A 595 26.62 25.62 11.54
N HIS A 596 27.72 25.14 10.94
CA HIS A 596 29.08 25.38 11.44
C HIS A 596 29.70 26.68 10.94
N SER A 597 29.50 27.01 9.67
CA SER A 597 30.20 28.13 9.02
C SER A 597 29.45 29.46 9.15
N PHE A 598 28.15 29.43 9.45
CA PHE A 598 27.27 30.61 9.47
C PHE A 598 26.49 30.73 10.80
N SER A 599 27.11 30.37 11.92
CA SER A 599 26.49 30.41 13.25
C SER A 599 26.10 31.82 13.72
N ASN A 600 26.66 32.87 13.10
CA ASN A 600 26.39 34.28 13.39
C ASN A 600 25.28 34.88 12.50
N LEU A 601 24.61 34.11 11.65
CA LEU A 601 23.41 34.59 10.95
C LEU A 601 22.33 35.01 11.94
N PHE A 602 21.58 36.06 11.60
CA PHE A 602 20.38 36.45 12.34
C PHE A 602 19.36 35.31 12.33
N SER A 603 19.09 34.77 11.14
CA SER A 603 18.24 33.60 10.94
C SER A 603 18.46 32.99 9.56
N LEU A 604 17.94 31.78 9.37
CA LEU A 604 17.83 31.11 8.08
C LEU A 604 16.34 31.02 7.73
N GLU A 605 15.95 31.66 6.64
CA GLU A 605 14.59 31.55 6.15
C GLU A 605 14.46 30.29 5.31
N ASN A 606 13.70 29.32 5.81
CA ASN A 606 13.62 27.98 5.24
C ASN A 606 12.20 27.43 5.10
N TRP A 607 11.18 28.23 5.44
CA TRP A 607 9.80 27.75 5.52
C TRP A 607 8.75 28.85 5.28
N GLY A 608 7.49 28.44 5.14
CA GLY A 608 6.41 29.35 4.78
C GLY A 608 6.46 29.80 3.32
N GLY A 609 5.74 30.87 2.99
CA GLY A 609 5.54 31.25 1.59
C GLY A 609 4.92 30.10 0.78
N ALA A 610 5.47 29.82 -0.41
CA ALA A 610 4.96 28.74 -1.27
C ALA A 610 5.46 27.34 -0.91
N THR A 611 6.47 27.22 -0.02
CA THR A 611 7.16 25.94 0.23
C THR A 611 6.23 24.86 0.78
N PHE A 612 5.25 25.23 1.61
CA PHE A 612 4.35 24.29 2.27
C PHE A 612 3.47 23.51 1.28
N ASP A 613 2.77 24.22 0.38
CA ASP A 613 1.95 23.61 -0.68
C ASP A 613 2.83 22.89 -1.71
N VAL A 614 3.91 23.53 -2.16
CA VAL A 614 4.76 23.00 -3.24
C VAL A 614 5.45 21.70 -2.84
N ALA A 615 5.90 21.58 -1.59
CA ALA A 615 6.50 20.34 -1.08
C ALA A 615 5.54 19.15 -1.26
N MET A 616 4.28 19.30 -0.83
CA MET A 616 3.29 18.23 -0.96
C MET A 616 2.83 18.03 -2.40
N ARG A 617 2.48 19.12 -3.09
CA ARG A 617 1.82 19.07 -4.41
C ARG A 617 2.74 18.63 -5.54
N PHE A 618 3.98 19.11 -5.53
CA PHE A 618 4.88 19.00 -6.69
C PHE A 618 6.14 18.19 -6.40
N LEU A 619 6.61 18.17 -5.16
CA LEU A 619 7.79 17.42 -4.74
C LEU A 619 7.42 16.10 -4.05
N SER A 620 6.13 15.92 -3.74
CA SER A 620 5.60 14.76 -3.04
C SER A 620 6.35 14.45 -1.74
N GLU A 621 6.67 15.48 -0.97
CA GLU A 621 7.36 15.38 0.31
C GLU A 621 6.65 16.19 1.41
N CYS A 622 6.83 15.78 2.66
CA CYS A 622 6.18 16.43 3.79
C CYS A 622 6.96 17.68 4.23
N PRO A 623 6.35 18.88 4.23
CA PRO A 623 7.03 20.11 4.65
C PRO A 623 7.42 20.06 6.13
N TRP A 624 6.63 19.39 6.98
CA TRP A 624 6.92 19.27 8.41
C TRP A 624 8.16 18.42 8.66
N LYS A 625 8.28 17.30 7.95
CA LYS A 625 9.48 16.46 8.00
C LYS A 625 10.72 17.24 7.55
N ARG A 626 10.60 18.07 6.50
CA ARG A 626 11.66 18.99 6.09
C ARG A 626 12.07 19.91 7.25
N LEU A 627 11.11 20.56 7.92
CA LEU A 627 11.40 21.44 9.07
C LEU A 627 12.14 20.69 10.18
N GLN A 628 11.63 19.54 10.60
CA GLN A 628 12.19 18.72 11.67
C GLN A 628 13.62 18.24 11.36
N GLU A 629 13.83 17.73 10.14
CA GLU A 629 15.14 17.22 9.72
C GLU A 629 16.18 18.34 9.59
N LEU A 630 15.80 19.49 9.00
CA LEU A 630 16.69 20.66 8.95
C LEU A 630 16.97 21.19 10.36
N ARG A 631 15.99 21.17 11.26
CA ARG A 631 16.18 21.66 12.63
C ARG A 631 17.17 20.80 13.40
N ALA A 632 17.11 19.49 13.22
CA ALA A 632 18.06 18.56 13.82
C ALA A 632 19.49 18.78 13.30
N LEU A 633 19.65 19.13 12.01
CA LEU A 633 20.95 19.37 11.38
C LEU A 633 21.53 20.77 11.67
N ILE A 634 20.67 21.74 11.98
CA ILE A 634 21.05 23.13 12.29
C ILE A 634 20.45 23.48 13.64
N PRO A 635 21.08 23.17 14.79
CA PRO A 635 20.48 23.45 16.09
C PRO A 635 20.67 24.89 16.60
N ASN A 636 21.59 25.67 16.01
CA ASN A 636 22.14 26.92 16.56
C ASN A 636 21.70 28.22 15.85
N VAL A 637 21.16 28.14 14.63
CA VAL A 637 20.67 29.31 13.86
C VAL A 637 19.14 29.39 13.93
N PRO A 638 18.53 30.55 14.26
CA PRO A 638 17.07 30.67 14.29
C PRO A 638 16.45 30.33 12.94
N PHE A 639 15.34 29.58 12.95
CA PHE A 639 14.57 29.36 11.72
C PHE A 639 13.48 30.41 11.57
N GLN A 640 13.39 30.94 10.36
CA GLN A 640 12.41 31.96 10.02
C GLN A 640 11.46 31.47 8.94
N MET A 641 10.17 31.81 9.10
CA MET A 641 9.16 31.60 8.08
C MET A 641 8.44 32.88 7.70
N LEU A 642 7.98 32.92 6.44
CA LEU A 642 7.03 33.91 5.96
C LEU A 642 5.60 33.44 6.24
N LEU A 643 4.85 34.19 7.08
CA LEU A 643 3.49 33.89 7.51
C LEU A 643 2.52 34.98 7.03
N ARG A 644 1.45 34.60 6.33
CA ARG A 644 0.37 35.55 6.00
C ARG A 644 -0.61 35.63 7.17
N GLY A 645 -0.79 36.83 7.74
CA GLY A 645 -1.42 36.99 9.05
C GLY A 645 -2.78 36.29 9.23
N ALA A 646 -3.71 36.46 8.29
CA ALA A 646 -5.05 35.86 8.39
C ALA A 646 -5.17 34.44 7.82
N ASN A 647 -4.11 33.90 7.21
CA ASN A 647 -4.21 32.65 6.45
C ASN A 647 -3.06 31.66 6.68
N ALA A 648 -2.15 31.99 7.58
CA ALA A 648 -0.89 31.27 7.80
C ALA A 648 -0.12 31.01 6.49
N VAL A 649 -0.22 29.81 5.95
CA VAL A 649 0.43 29.38 4.70
C VAL A 649 -0.55 29.12 3.55
N GLY A 650 -1.85 29.26 3.79
CA GLY A 650 -2.91 28.89 2.87
C GLY A 650 -3.30 29.93 1.81
N TYR A 651 -4.22 29.55 0.91
CA TYR A 651 -4.74 30.44 -0.15
C TYR A 651 -6.14 31.00 0.12
N THR A 652 -6.88 30.45 1.08
CA THR A 652 -8.22 30.92 1.48
C THR A 652 -8.20 31.44 2.92
N ASN A 653 -9.31 32.03 3.39
CA ASN A 653 -9.47 32.42 4.79
C ASN A 653 -9.78 31.24 5.68
N TYR A 654 -9.26 31.28 6.90
CA TYR A 654 -9.48 30.27 7.91
C TYR A 654 -10.08 30.92 9.15
N PRO A 655 -10.84 30.16 9.96
CA PRO A 655 -11.21 30.61 11.29
C PRO A 655 -9.96 30.81 12.14
N ASP A 656 -10.04 31.71 13.11
CA ASP A 656 -8.89 32.16 13.91
C ASP A 656 -8.16 30.98 14.57
N ASN A 657 -8.92 30.04 15.14
CA ASN A 657 -8.35 28.89 15.84
C ASN A 657 -7.44 28.02 14.95
N ALA A 658 -7.60 28.05 13.62
CA ALA A 658 -6.70 27.38 12.69
C ALA A 658 -5.37 28.12 12.49
N VAL A 659 -5.38 29.45 12.52
CA VAL A 659 -4.13 30.25 12.46
C VAL A 659 -3.33 30.08 13.75
N PHE A 660 -4.01 30.13 14.90
CA PHE A 660 -3.38 29.86 16.21
C PHE A 660 -2.79 28.45 16.27
N LYS A 661 -3.59 27.43 15.91
CA LYS A 661 -3.11 26.04 15.96
C LYS A 661 -1.95 25.80 14.99
N PHE A 662 -1.96 26.44 13.82
CA PHE A 662 -0.83 26.35 12.90
C PHE A 662 0.46 26.91 13.50
N CYS A 663 0.41 28.09 14.13
CA CYS A 663 1.58 28.71 14.74
C CYS A 663 2.12 27.89 15.92
N GLU A 664 1.22 27.32 16.74
CA GLU A 664 1.55 26.39 17.83
C GLU A 664 2.33 25.18 17.30
N VAL A 665 1.76 24.45 16.33
CA VAL A 665 2.40 23.25 15.76
C VAL A 665 3.70 23.59 15.02
N ALA A 666 3.79 24.75 14.35
CA ALA A 666 5.02 25.24 13.75
C ALA A 666 6.12 25.51 14.79
N LYS A 667 5.78 26.13 15.92
CA LYS A 667 6.74 26.40 16.99
C LYS A 667 7.22 25.10 17.65
N GLU A 668 6.30 24.17 17.95
CA GLU A 668 6.63 22.84 18.51
C GLU A 668 7.61 22.06 17.63
N ASN A 669 7.52 22.24 16.31
CA ASN A 669 8.38 21.60 15.32
C ASN A 669 9.71 22.35 15.04
N GLY A 670 9.98 23.45 15.75
CA GLY A 670 11.27 24.12 15.71
C GLY A 670 11.33 25.42 14.88
N MET A 671 10.19 25.98 14.49
CA MET A 671 10.13 27.34 13.93
C MET A 671 10.40 28.38 15.01
N ASP A 672 11.20 29.41 14.74
CA ASP A 672 11.62 30.38 15.76
C ASP A 672 11.04 31.77 15.51
N ILE A 673 11.10 32.25 14.26
CA ILE A 673 10.72 33.61 13.86
C ILE A 673 9.58 33.56 12.84
N PHE A 674 8.51 34.31 13.11
CA PHE A 674 7.35 34.44 12.24
C PHE A 674 7.34 35.85 11.65
N ARG A 675 7.72 35.96 10.37
CA ARG A 675 7.57 37.19 9.58
C ARG A 675 6.12 37.32 9.13
N VAL A 676 5.33 38.06 9.89
CA VAL A 676 3.89 38.24 9.69
C VAL A 676 3.64 39.42 8.75
N PHE A 677 3.02 39.16 7.60
CA PHE A 677 2.63 40.18 6.62
C PHE A 677 1.17 40.03 6.19
N ASP A 678 0.62 41.09 5.61
CA ASP A 678 -0.65 41.05 4.88
C ASP A 678 -0.46 41.59 3.46
N SER A 679 -1.16 40.99 2.49
CA SER A 679 -0.99 41.33 1.07
C SER A 679 -1.46 42.73 0.67
N LEU A 680 -2.22 43.38 1.55
CA LEU A 680 -2.76 44.73 1.39
C LEU A 680 -2.30 45.65 2.52
N ASN A 681 -1.38 45.20 3.38
CA ASN A 681 -1.05 45.83 4.67
C ASN A 681 -2.31 46.11 5.53
N TYR A 682 -3.31 45.23 5.44
CA TYR A 682 -4.55 45.35 6.19
C TYR A 682 -4.34 44.96 7.65
N LEU A 683 -4.23 45.99 8.51
CA LEU A 683 -3.85 45.85 9.92
C LEU A 683 -4.61 44.76 10.69
N PRO A 684 -5.95 44.60 10.59
CA PRO A 684 -6.66 43.54 11.32
C PRO A 684 -6.20 42.12 11.01
N ASN A 685 -5.76 41.85 9.78
CA ASN A 685 -5.19 40.54 9.41
C ASN A 685 -3.81 40.34 10.02
N MET A 686 -2.99 41.39 10.06
CA MET A 686 -1.66 41.34 10.65
C MET A 686 -1.73 41.11 12.16
N LEU A 687 -2.61 41.82 12.87
CA LEU A 687 -2.78 41.69 14.32
C LEU A 687 -3.12 40.25 14.74
N LEU A 688 -4.03 39.58 14.02
CA LEU A 688 -4.34 38.17 14.28
C LEU A 688 -3.10 37.27 14.16
N GLY A 689 -2.32 37.44 13.09
CA GLY A 689 -1.11 36.65 12.86
C GLY A 689 -0.03 36.92 13.90
N MET A 690 0.12 38.18 14.32
CA MET A 690 1.04 38.57 15.39
C MET A 690 0.65 37.96 16.72
N GLU A 691 -0.65 38.01 17.07
CA GLU A 691 -1.17 37.39 18.28
C GLU A 691 -0.99 35.87 18.27
N ALA A 692 -1.30 35.21 17.16
CA ALA A 692 -1.12 33.77 17.00
C ALA A 692 0.35 33.32 17.13
N ALA A 693 1.27 34.04 16.49
CA ALA A 693 2.71 33.75 16.57
C ALA A 693 3.27 34.03 17.97
N GLY A 694 2.85 35.11 18.61
CA GLY A 694 3.24 35.46 19.98
C GLY A 694 2.70 34.47 21.00
N ALA A 695 1.43 34.07 20.88
CA ALA A 695 0.81 33.07 21.75
C ALA A 695 1.48 31.69 21.66
N ALA A 696 2.00 31.34 20.48
CA ALA A 696 2.81 30.13 20.30
C ALA A 696 4.20 30.21 20.97
N GLY A 697 4.67 31.40 21.37
CA GLY A 697 6.01 31.64 21.91
C GLY A 697 7.08 31.89 20.85
N GLY A 698 6.68 32.34 19.64
CA GLY A 698 7.58 32.71 18.55
C GLY A 698 8.05 34.16 18.61
N VAL A 699 9.13 34.48 17.89
CA VAL A 699 9.52 35.87 17.64
C VAL A 699 8.58 36.44 16.58
N VAL A 700 7.79 37.43 16.98
CA VAL A 700 6.89 38.18 16.09
C VAL A 700 7.66 39.27 15.35
N GLU A 701 7.88 39.08 14.05
CA GLU A 701 8.42 40.08 13.14
C GLU A 701 7.28 40.63 12.26
N ALA A 702 6.86 41.88 12.47
CA ALA A 702 5.76 42.48 11.72
C ALA A 702 6.28 43.15 10.44
N ALA A 703 5.83 42.68 9.28
CA ALA A 703 6.35 43.08 7.98
C ALA A 703 5.41 44.03 7.21
N LEU A 704 5.92 45.21 6.91
CA LEU A 704 5.30 46.22 6.05
C LEU A 704 5.64 45.92 4.59
N SER A 705 4.65 45.53 3.79
CA SER A 705 4.84 45.32 2.35
C SER A 705 5.05 46.67 1.66
N TYR A 706 6.20 46.86 1.00
CA TYR A 706 6.57 48.11 0.35
C TYR A 706 6.12 48.13 -1.12
N THR A 707 5.44 49.20 -1.53
CA THR A 707 5.08 49.51 -2.91
C THR A 707 5.20 51.01 -3.15
N GLY A 708 5.28 51.43 -4.41
CA GLY A 708 5.45 52.84 -4.72
C GLY A 708 6.88 53.34 -4.53
N ASP A 709 7.01 54.64 -4.29
CA ASP A 709 8.30 55.28 -4.05
C ASP A 709 8.16 56.42 -3.04
N VAL A 710 8.64 56.24 -1.82
CA VAL A 710 8.56 57.26 -0.76
C VAL A 710 9.37 58.52 -1.07
N SER A 711 10.30 58.45 -2.03
CA SER A 711 11.07 59.61 -2.50
C SER A 711 10.38 60.39 -3.60
N ASP A 712 9.30 59.85 -4.20
CA ASP A 712 8.55 60.49 -5.28
C ASP A 712 7.41 61.35 -4.73
N PRO A 713 7.50 62.69 -4.81
CA PRO A 713 6.46 63.58 -4.31
C PRO A 713 5.14 63.49 -5.09
N MET A 714 5.10 62.83 -6.26
CA MET A 714 3.88 62.63 -7.03
C MET A 714 3.10 61.38 -6.62
N ARG A 715 3.70 60.43 -5.87
CA ARG A 715 3.04 59.19 -5.42
C ARG A 715 2.68 59.26 -3.93
N GLN A 716 1.59 59.97 -3.62
CA GLN A 716 1.19 60.25 -2.23
C GLN A 716 0.35 59.17 -1.54
N LYS A 717 -0.16 58.15 -2.27
CA LYS A 717 -0.97 57.08 -1.68
C LYS A 717 -0.19 56.23 -0.67
N TYR A 718 1.05 55.89 -1.00
CA TYR A 718 1.96 55.11 -0.16
C TYR A 718 3.18 55.96 0.21
N SER A 719 2.91 57.07 0.91
CA SER A 719 3.93 58.06 1.32
C SER A 719 4.78 57.56 2.50
N LEU A 720 5.85 58.29 2.83
CA LEU A 720 6.63 58.05 4.04
C LEU A 720 5.76 58.04 5.31
N GLU A 721 4.80 58.98 5.39
CA GLU A 721 3.87 59.09 6.51
C GLU A 721 2.97 57.84 6.63
N TYR A 722 2.55 57.24 5.51
CA TYR A 722 1.78 56.00 5.51
C TYR A 722 2.56 54.87 6.21
N TYR A 723 3.82 54.66 5.83
CA TYR A 723 4.64 53.59 6.42
C TYR A 723 4.95 53.85 7.89
N VAL A 724 5.31 55.08 8.27
CA VAL A 724 5.62 55.42 9.67
C VAL A 724 4.38 55.27 10.57
N LYS A 725 3.18 55.66 10.10
CA LYS A 725 1.93 55.46 10.85
C LYS A 725 1.61 53.99 11.04
N LEU A 726 1.74 53.18 9.99
CA LEU A 726 1.46 51.76 10.10
C LEU A 726 2.49 51.06 11.01
N ALA A 727 3.76 51.45 10.94
CA ALA A 727 4.79 50.98 11.87
C ALA A 727 4.44 51.30 13.33
N ASP A 728 3.92 52.51 13.62
CA ASP A 728 3.48 52.92 14.96
C ASP A 728 2.39 51.99 15.53
N GLU A 729 1.43 51.60 14.70
CA GLU A 729 0.39 50.64 15.08
C GLU A 729 0.94 49.23 15.33
N LEU A 730 1.90 48.76 14.52
CA LEU A 730 2.53 47.44 14.69
C LEU A 730 3.44 47.39 15.93
N VAL A 731 4.15 48.48 16.24
CA VAL A 731 4.96 48.59 17.46
C VAL A 731 4.08 48.65 18.71
N LYS A 732 2.98 49.41 18.68
CA LYS A 732 1.98 49.39 19.77
C LYS A 732 1.37 48.01 19.99
N ALA A 733 1.19 47.24 18.92
CA ALA A 733 0.69 45.87 18.97
C ALA A 733 1.73 44.85 19.49
N GLY A 734 2.94 45.28 19.84
CA GLY A 734 3.95 44.43 20.49
C GLY A 734 4.80 43.62 19.52
N THR A 735 5.11 44.13 18.33
CA THR A 735 6.11 43.48 17.48
C THR A 735 7.50 43.49 18.13
N HIS A 736 8.24 42.38 18.01
CA HIS A 736 9.62 42.29 18.50
C HIS A 736 10.60 42.91 17.50
N ILE A 737 10.29 42.81 16.19
CA ILE A 737 11.13 43.26 15.08
C ILE A 737 10.23 43.86 14.00
N LEU A 738 10.58 45.05 13.52
CA LEU A 738 9.87 45.68 12.41
C LEU A 738 10.57 45.32 11.09
N CYS A 739 9.82 44.76 10.13
CA CYS A 739 10.35 44.39 8.82
C CYS A 739 9.80 45.29 7.71
N ILE A 740 10.66 45.72 6.80
CA ILE A 740 10.25 46.27 5.49
C ILE A 740 10.38 45.17 4.45
N LYS A 741 9.25 44.72 3.90
CA LYS A 741 9.19 43.70 2.86
C LYS A 741 8.99 44.33 1.49
N ASP A 742 10.10 44.61 0.80
CA ASP A 742 10.09 45.04 -0.60
C ASP A 742 10.10 43.83 -1.54
N MET A 743 8.91 43.25 -1.76
CA MET A 743 8.71 42.02 -2.52
C MET A 743 9.04 42.11 -4.03
N ALA A 744 9.21 43.32 -4.57
CA ALA A 744 9.46 43.54 -5.99
C ALA A 744 10.85 44.12 -6.28
N GLY A 745 11.54 44.67 -5.28
CA GLY A 745 12.83 45.33 -5.48
C GLY A 745 12.67 46.78 -5.93
N LEU A 746 11.76 47.51 -5.29
CA LEU A 746 11.40 48.90 -5.60
C LEU A 746 12.18 49.91 -4.77
N LEU A 747 12.78 49.50 -3.65
CA LEU A 747 13.58 50.39 -2.81
C LEU A 747 14.84 50.82 -3.56
N LYS A 748 14.89 52.11 -3.91
CA LYS A 748 16.09 52.77 -4.40
C LYS A 748 16.98 53.16 -3.21
N PRO A 749 18.28 53.39 -3.38
CA PRO A 749 19.16 53.83 -2.29
C PRO A 749 18.66 55.08 -1.54
N GLU A 750 18.13 56.09 -2.24
CA GLU A 750 17.59 57.29 -1.57
C GLU A 750 16.27 57.03 -0.84
N SER A 751 15.34 56.28 -1.45
CA SER A 751 14.10 55.84 -0.78
C SER A 751 14.40 54.99 0.46
N SER A 752 15.45 54.17 0.38
CA SER A 752 15.95 53.34 1.49
C SER A 752 16.44 54.19 2.65
N LYS A 753 17.33 55.16 2.39
CA LYS A 753 17.84 56.08 3.43
C LYS A 753 16.70 56.84 4.10
N LEU A 754 15.77 57.36 3.30
CA LEU A 754 14.65 58.14 3.80
C LEU A 754 13.73 57.32 4.71
N LEU A 755 13.31 56.13 4.25
CA LEU A 755 12.41 55.27 5.02
C LEU A 755 13.06 54.74 6.29
N ILE A 756 14.27 54.18 6.17
CA ILE A 756 14.93 53.53 7.31
C ILE A 756 15.35 54.54 8.36
N SER A 757 15.86 55.72 7.97
CA SER A 757 16.20 56.77 8.95
C SER A 757 14.95 57.25 9.70
N ALA A 758 13.82 57.46 9.00
CA ALA A 758 12.58 57.87 9.65
C ALA A 758 12.05 56.83 10.64
N LEU A 759 12.14 55.53 10.30
CA LEU A 759 11.75 54.45 11.21
C LEU A 759 12.70 54.32 12.40
N ARG A 760 14.01 54.44 12.17
CA ARG A 760 15.02 54.39 13.23
C ARG A 760 14.87 55.56 14.21
N ASP A 761 14.64 56.77 13.70
CA ASP A 761 14.41 57.97 14.52
C ASP A 761 13.15 57.82 15.38
N ARG A 762 12.10 57.20 14.83
CA ARG A 762 10.84 56.98 15.53
C ARG A 762 10.92 55.82 16.54
N PHE A 763 11.66 54.76 16.22
CA PHE A 763 11.75 53.53 17.01
C PHE A 763 13.23 53.17 17.27
N PRO A 764 13.90 53.85 18.21
CA PRO A 764 15.34 53.68 18.45
C PRO A 764 15.72 52.29 18.98
N ASP A 765 14.81 51.66 19.73
CA ASP A 765 15.05 50.39 20.45
C ASP A 765 14.51 49.15 19.71
N VAL A 766 13.69 49.33 18.68
CA VAL A 766 13.11 48.22 17.92
C VAL A 766 14.08 47.81 16.80
N PRO A 767 14.45 46.53 16.67
CA PRO A 767 15.21 46.07 15.52
C PRO A 767 14.49 46.29 14.20
N ILE A 768 15.22 46.73 13.18
CA ILE A 768 14.72 46.96 11.82
C ILE A 768 15.36 45.94 10.89
N HIS A 769 14.51 45.12 10.28
CA HIS A 769 14.87 44.13 9.27
C HIS A 769 14.43 44.62 7.89
N VAL A 770 15.29 44.53 6.87
CA VAL A 770 14.92 44.90 5.50
C VAL A 770 15.08 43.71 4.55
N HIS A 771 13.99 43.39 3.88
CA HIS A 771 13.92 42.41 2.81
C HIS A 771 13.72 43.13 1.48
N THR A 772 14.51 42.78 0.46
CA THR A 772 14.30 43.23 -0.92
C THR A 772 14.54 42.10 -1.93
N HIS A 773 14.24 42.36 -3.19
CA HIS A 773 14.64 41.55 -4.34
C HIS A 773 15.58 42.37 -5.23
N ASP A 774 16.48 41.70 -5.94
CA ASP A 774 17.47 42.32 -6.83
C ASP A 774 16.97 42.42 -8.28
N THR A 775 15.65 42.51 -8.48
CA THR A 775 15.02 42.42 -9.81
C THR A 775 15.58 43.47 -10.76
N ALA A 776 15.82 44.68 -10.27
CA ALA A 776 16.38 45.78 -11.06
C ALA A 776 17.92 45.76 -11.14
N GLY A 777 18.61 44.86 -10.44
CA GLY A 777 20.07 44.85 -10.30
C GLY A 777 20.61 45.95 -9.37
N ALA A 778 19.78 46.51 -8.49
CA ALA A 778 20.13 47.59 -7.57
C ALA A 778 19.99 47.20 -6.09
N GLY A 779 19.66 45.94 -5.80
CA GLY A 779 19.33 45.46 -4.46
C GLY A 779 20.51 45.52 -3.49
N VAL A 780 21.72 45.18 -3.93
CA VAL A 780 22.93 45.31 -3.09
C VAL A 780 23.13 46.78 -2.65
N ALA A 781 23.00 47.72 -3.58
CA ALA A 781 23.12 49.14 -3.28
C ALA A 781 22.02 49.64 -2.33
N ALA A 782 20.78 49.16 -2.51
CA ALA A 782 19.67 49.48 -1.61
C ALA A 782 19.89 48.92 -0.20
N MET A 783 20.35 47.68 -0.06
CA MET A 783 20.62 47.07 1.25
C MET A 783 21.79 47.72 1.99
N LEU A 784 22.86 48.11 1.28
CA LEU A 784 23.93 48.93 1.86
C LEU A 784 23.39 50.28 2.36
N ALA A 785 22.54 50.93 1.58
CA ALA A 785 21.91 52.20 1.98
C ALA A 785 20.98 52.04 3.21
N CYS A 786 20.23 50.94 3.30
CA CYS A 786 19.44 50.59 4.49
C CYS A 786 20.33 50.37 5.72
N ALA A 787 21.42 49.61 5.58
CA ALA A 787 22.36 49.35 6.66
C ALA A 787 23.04 50.63 7.15
N GLU A 788 23.47 51.52 6.24
CA GLU A 788 24.03 52.83 6.57
C GLU A 788 23.02 53.72 7.32
N ALA A 789 21.74 53.63 6.97
CA ALA A 789 20.63 54.34 7.61
C ALA A 789 20.17 53.72 8.94
N GLY A 790 20.75 52.59 9.36
CA GLY A 790 20.53 51.98 10.67
C GLY A 790 19.57 50.78 10.69
N ALA A 791 19.38 50.07 9.57
CA ALA A 791 18.84 48.71 9.60
C ALA A 791 19.80 47.77 10.34
N ASP A 792 19.25 46.87 11.17
CA ASP A 792 20.05 45.91 11.93
C ASP A 792 20.30 44.61 11.14
N VAL A 793 19.34 44.25 10.28
CA VAL A 793 19.36 43.01 9.50
C VAL A 793 18.94 43.27 8.07
N VAL A 794 19.60 42.60 7.11
CA VAL A 794 19.16 42.54 5.71
C VAL A 794 19.09 41.11 5.18
N ASP A 795 18.13 40.85 4.30
CA ASP A 795 18.00 39.57 3.59
C ASP A 795 19.02 39.47 2.44
N VAL A 796 19.68 38.31 2.34
CA VAL A 796 20.60 37.96 1.26
C VAL A 796 20.37 36.51 0.82
N ALA A 797 20.80 36.17 -0.39
CA ALA A 797 20.95 34.79 -0.83
C ALA A 797 22.43 34.51 -1.16
N VAL A 798 22.85 33.25 -1.08
CA VAL A 798 24.18 32.85 -1.55
C VAL A 798 24.33 33.16 -3.04
N ASP A 799 25.55 33.49 -3.49
CA ASP A 799 25.79 34.14 -4.78
C ASP A 799 25.17 33.40 -5.98
N SER A 800 25.32 32.07 -6.06
CA SER A 800 24.74 31.23 -7.12
C SER A 800 23.20 31.14 -7.11
N MET A 801 22.57 31.57 -6.01
CA MET A 801 21.12 31.65 -5.81
C MET A 801 20.63 33.10 -5.61
N ALA A 802 21.48 34.10 -5.85
CA ALA A 802 21.18 35.52 -5.72
C ALA A 802 20.93 36.19 -7.09
N GLY A 803 20.54 37.47 -7.03
CA GLY A 803 20.36 38.31 -8.21
C GLY A 803 19.09 38.00 -9.00
N MET A 804 18.84 38.79 -10.04
CA MET A 804 17.60 38.75 -10.82
C MET A 804 16.39 38.86 -9.89
N THR A 805 15.40 37.98 -10.00
CA THR A 805 14.23 38.00 -9.12
C THR A 805 14.51 37.49 -7.70
N SER A 806 15.72 37.04 -7.37
CA SER A 806 16.11 36.62 -6.01
C SER A 806 16.56 37.80 -5.14
N GLN A 807 17.05 37.52 -3.94
CA GLN A 807 17.68 38.50 -3.04
C GLN A 807 19.04 38.98 -3.57
N PRO A 808 19.55 40.11 -3.03
CA PRO A 808 20.94 40.54 -3.23
C PRO A 808 21.98 39.48 -2.81
N SER A 809 23.15 39.53 -3.45
CA SER A 809 24.24 38.57 -3.19
C SER A 809 24.85 38.74 -1.80
N MET A 810 24.92 37.62 -1.06
CA MET A 810 25.57 37.52 0.24
C MET A 810 27.06 37.86 0.15
N GLY A 811 27.78 37.32 -0.82
CA GLY A 811 29.21 37.57 -1.02
C GLY A 811 29.49 39.05 -1.29
N ALA A 812 28.65 39.70 -2.11
CA ALA A 812 28.75 41.14 -2.36
C ALA A 812 28.51 41.96 -1.08
N MET A 813 27.49 41.63 -0.29
CA MET A 813 27.23 42.32 0.99
C MET A 813 28.37 42.15 1.99
N VAL A 814 28.86 40.92 2.16
CA VAL A 814 30.01 40.62 3.05
C VAL A 814 31.27 41.36 2.60
N ALA A 815 31.58 41.34 1.30
CA ALA A 815 32.76 42.00 0.76
C ALA A 815 32.70 43.53 0.89
N CYS A 816 31.55 44.15 0.61
CA CYS A 816 31.36 45.60 0.72
C CYS A 816 31.35 46.10 2.17
N ALA A 817 30.86 45.29 3.10
CA ALA A 817 30.81 45.65 4.53
C ALA A 817 32.15 45.45 5.25
N LYS A 818 33.04 44.60 4.73
CA LYS A 818 34.30 44.20 5.37
C LYS A 818 35.18 45.41 5.71
N GLY A 819 35.64 45.47 6.97
CA GLY A 819 36.51 46.54 7.46
C GLY A 819 35.81 47.89 7.68
N THR A 820 34.48 47.93 7.56
CA THR A 820 33.64 49.09 7.92
C THR A 820 32.95 48.89 9.27
N LYS A 821 32.20 49.88 9.76
CA LYS A 821 31.33 49.73 10.95
C LYS A 821 30.19 48.71 10.76
N LEU A 822 29.94 48.29 9.52
CA LEU A 822 28.88 47.36 9.13
C LEU A 822 29.42 45.93 8.92
N ASP A 823 30.68 45.65 9.24
CA ASP A 823 31.28 44.33 9.06
C ASP A 823 30.38 43.22 9.65
N THR A 824 30.12 42.19 8.85
CA THR A 824 29.20 41.11 9.19
C THR A 824 29.87 39.99 10.00
N GLY A 825 31.21 39.97 10.03
CA GLY A 825 31.99 38.90 10.66
C GLY A 825 31.96 37.56 9.91
N ILE A 826 31.29 37.46 8.76
CA ILE A 826 31.23 36.25 7.94
C ILE A 826 32.48 36.16 7.06
N ALA A 827 33.14 35.00 7.06
CA ALA A 827 34.31 34.77 6.22
C ALA A 827 33.90 34.56 4.75
N LEU A 828 34.42 35.39 3.85
CA LEU A 828 34.08 35.36 2.43
C LEU A 828 34.41 34.01 1.76
N GLU A 829 35.49 33.34 2.18
CA GLU A 829 35.84 31.99 1.70
C GLU A 829 34.72 30.97 1.96
N LYS A 830 34.02 31.08 3.11
CA LYS A 830 32.89 30.20 3.43
C LYS A 830 31.66 30.49 2.57
N VAL A 831 31.49 31.74 2.13
CA VAL A 831 30.46 32.09 1.16
C VAL A 831 30.75 31.45 -0.20
N PHE A 832 32.03 31.40 -0.61
CA PHE A 832 32.43 30.75 -1.87
C PHE A 832 32.18 29.25 -1.84
N ASP A 833 32.60 28.56 -0.77
CA ASP A 833 32.32 27.12 -0.56
C ASP A 833 30.79 26.84 -0.62
N TYR A 834 29.99 27.71 0.02
CA TYR A 834 28.53 27.59 0.01
C TYR A 834 27.95 27.81 -1.39
N SER A 835 28.48 28.80 -2.11
CA SER A 835 28.03 29.14 -3.46
C SER A 835 28.37 28.05 -4.47
N GLU A 836 29.54 27.41 -4.37
CA GLU A 836 29.97 26.33 -5.26
C GLU A 836 29.04 25.12 -5.16
N TYR A 837 28.63 24.74 -3.94
CA TYR A 837 27.61 23.71 -3.74
C TYR A 837 26.32 24.06 -4.48
N TRP A 838 25.81 25.27 -4.26
CA TRP A 838 24.54 25.72 -4.83
C TRP A 838 24.60 25.95 -6.34
N GLU A 839 25.76 26.29 -6.90
CA GLU A 839 25.97 26.42 -8.35
C GLU A 839 25.70 25.07 -9.04
N VAL A 840 26.28 23.98 -8.50
CA VAL A 840 26.07 22.63 -9.03
C VAL A 840 24.64 22.14 -8.74
N ALA A 841 24.15 22.34 -7.52
CA ALA A 841 22.80 21.92 -7.12
C ALA A 841 21.71 22.62 -7.96
N ARG A 842 21.86 23.91 -8.26
CA ARG A 842 20.96 24.66 -9.15
C ARG A 842 20.88 24.04 -10.54
N GLY A 843 21.98 23.47 -11.04
CA GLY A 843 22.01 22.72 -12.30
C GLY A 843 21.07 21.51 -12.33
N LEU A 844 20.76 20.88 -11.19
CA LEU A 844 19.76 19.81 -11.08
C LEU A 844 18.33 20.34 -11.35
N TYR A 845 18.11 21.64 -11.14
CA TYR A 845 16.83 22.33 -11.29
C TYR A 845 16.73 23.15 -12.58
N ALA A 846 17.63 22.96 -13.55
CA ALA A 846 17.56 23.59 -14.86
C ALA A 846 16.17 23.54 -15.54
N PRO A 847 15.35 22.47 -15.39
CA PRO A 847 13.97 22.46 -15.92
C PRO A 847 13.01 23.49 -15.33
N PHE A 848 13.39 24.19 -14.25
CA PHE A 848 12.56 25.19 -13.55
C PHE A 848 13.20 26.56 -13.49
N ASP A 849 14.41 26.72 -14.04
CA ASP A 849 15.21 27.92 -13.88
C ASP A 849 14.61 29.10 -14.66
N CYS A 850 14.44 30.23 -13.98
CA CYS A 850 13.94 31.46 -14.58
C CYS A 850 14.85 31.96 -15.72
N THR A 851 16.12 31.55 -15.77
CA THR A 851 17.07 31.91 -16.84
C THR A 851 16.72 31.35 -18.21
N ALA A 852 15.82 30.37 -18.26
CA ALA A 852 15.23 29.91 -19.51
C ALA A 852 14.44 31.04 -20.21
N THR A 853 13.93 32.02 -19.45
CA THR A 853 13.09 33.12 -19.96
C THR A 853 13.66 34.51 -19.66
N MET A 854 14.47 34.68 -18.61
CA MET A 854 15.14 35.94 -18.23
C MET A 854 16.65 35.80 -18.17
N LYS A 855 17.42 36.48 -19.03
CA LYS A 855 18.89 36.39 -18.99
C LYS A 855 19.55 37.27 -17.92
N SER A 856 18.83 38.24 -17.37
CA SER A 856 19.30 39.19 -16.35
C SER A 856 18.11 39.76 -15.58
N GLY A 857 18.39 40.57 -14.55
CA GLY A 857 17.41 41.48 -13.96
C GLY A 857 16.84 42.47 -14.98
N ASN A 858 15.73 43.13 -14.63
CA ASN A 858 15.01 44.06 -15.47
C ASN A 858 14.48 45.26 -14.66
N ALA A 859 14.91 46.47 -15.05
CA ALA A 859 14.55 47.72 -14.37
C ALA A 859 13.11 48.18 -14.63
N ASP A 860 12.40 47.58 -15.60
CA ASP A 860 10.97 47.88 -15.82
C ASP A 860 10.08 47.49 -14.63
N VAL A 861 10.62 46.79 -13.64
CA VAL A 861 9.96 46.53 -12.35
C VAL A 861 9.57 47.81 -11.61
N TYR A 862 10.29 48.92 -11.79
CA TYR A 862 9.90 50.21 -11.21
C TYR A 862 8.62 50.78 -11.84
N GLU A 863 8.22 50.30 -13.02
CA GLU A 863 6.95 50.65 -13.65
C GLU A 863 5.85 49.62 -13.37
N ASN A 864 6.17 48.33 -13.55
CA ASN A 864 5.18 47.25 -13.45
C ASN A 864 4.94 46.72 -12.03
N GLU A 865 5.91 46.90 -11.13
CA GLU A 865 5.85 46.48 -9.73
C GLU A 865 5.45 45.00 -9.57
N ILE A 866 5.86 44.13 -10.51
CA ILE A 866 5.61 42.68 -10.44
C ILE A 866 6.64 42.06 -9.48
N PRO A 867 6.21 41.39 -8.39
CA PRO A 867 7.11 40.71 -7.47
C PRO A 867 7.90 39.58 -8.12
N GLY A 868 9.08 39.26 -7.57
CA GLY A 868 9.99 38.26 -8.14
C GLY A 868 9.31 36.93 -8.48
N GLY A 869 8.71 36.26 -7.48
CA GLY A 869 8.01 34.99 -7.68
C GLY A 869 6.80 35.08 -8.63
N GLN A 870 6.10 36.23 -8.66
CA GLN A 870 4.99 36.43 -9.59
C GLN A 870 5.49 36.61 -11.03
N TYR A 871 6.64 37.23 -11.24
CA TYR A 871 7.20 37.44 -12.58
C TYR A 871 7.44 36.11 -13.30
N THR A 872 8.16 35.19 -12.63
CA THR A 872 8.44 33.85 -13.15
C THR A 872 7.15 33.08 -13.44
N ASN A 873 6.19 33.10 -12.50
CA ASN A 873 4.90 32.40 -12.64
C ASN A 873 4.03 32.99 -13.77
N LEU A 874 3.91 34.31 -13.84
CA LEU A 874 3.12 35.01 -14.86
C LEU A 874 3.65 34.74 -16.26
N HIS A 875 4.97 34.63 -16.40
CA HIS A 875 5.60 34.28 -17.66
C HIS A 875 5.28 32.84 -18.09
N PHE A 876 5.38 31.86 -17.17
CA PHE A 876 5.02 30.48 -17.45
C PHE A 876 3.52 30.33 -17.79
N GLN A 877 2.65 31.03 -17.06
CA GLN A 877 1.21 31.08 -17.36
C GLN A 877 0.93 31.65 -18.74
N ALA A 878 1.52 32.81 -19.07
CA ALA A 878 1.36 33.42 -20.39
C ALA A 878 1.79 32.47 -21.52
N HIS A 879 2.90 31.73 -21.36
CA HIS A 879 3.30 30.70 -22.32
C HIS A 879 2.29 29.56 -22.45
N SER A 880 1.78 29.05 -21.32
CA SER A 880 0.79 27.97 -21.32
C SER A 880 -0.54 28.36 -21.98
N MET A 881 -0.89 29.64 -21.94
CA MET A 881 -2.09 30.20 -22.57
C MET A 881 -1.87 30.68 -24.02
N GLY A 882 -0.68 30.47 -24.59
CA GLY A 882 -0.34 30.93 -25.94
C GLY A 882 -0.07 32.43 -26.06
N LEU A 883 0.07 33.15 -24.95
CA LEU A 883 0.38 34.58 -24.85
C LEU A 883 1.88 34.87 -24.65
N GLY A 884 2.75 33.85 -24.74
CA GLY A 884 4.19 34.00 -24.47
C GLY A 884 4.87 35.06 -25.35
N ASN A 885 4.49 35.15 -26.63
CA ASN A 885 4.98 36.19 -27.56
C ASN A 885 4.43 37.59 -27.26
N LYS A 886 3.36 37.70 -26.46
CA LYS A 886 2.71 38.94 -26.02
C LYS A 886 3.08 39.34 -24.59
N PHE A 887 4.12 38.76 -23.98
CA PHE A 887 4.44 39.03 -22.57
C PHE A 887 4.71 40.51 -22.26
N LYS A 888 5.24 41.28 -23.23
CA LYS A 888 5.37 42.74 -23.12
C LYS A 888 4.03 43.45 -22.95
N GLU A 889 2.99 43.00 -23.66
CA GLU A 889 1.62 43.51 -23.54
C GLU A 889 1.03 43.12 -22.17
N VAL A 890 1.30 41.90 -21.70
CA VAL A 890 0.89 41.44 -20.36
C VAL A 890 1.48 42.33 -19.26
N LYS A 891 2.76 42.70 -19.34
CA LYS A 891 3.37 43.63 -18.37
C LYS A 891 2.74 45.03 -18.40
N LYS A 892 2.40 45.55 -19.57
CA LYS A 892 1.68 46.82 -19.69
C LYS A 892 0.26 46.73 -19.12
N ALA A 893 -0.45 45.65 -19.43
CA ALA A 893 -1.78 45.40 -18.88
C ALA A 893 -1.74 45.21 -17.37
N TYR A 894 -0.66 44.69 -16.79
CA TYR A 894 -0.47 44.56 -15.34
C TYR A 894 -0.46 45.94 -14.64
N VAL A 895 0.19 46.93 -15.24
CA VAL A 895 0.16 48.32 -14.74
C VAL A 895 -1.27 48.87 -14.76
N GLU A 896 -1.99 48.67 -15.86
CA GLU A 896 -3.35 49.17 -16.01
C GLU A 896 -4.35 48.42 -15.12
N ALA A 897 -4.19 47.11 -14.95
CA ALA A 897 -4.93 46.29 -14.01
C ALA A 897 -4.72 46.74 -12.56
N ASN A 898 -3.48 47.09 -12.19
CA ASN A 898 -3.20 47.65 -10.86
C ASN A 898 -3.98 48.96 -10.63
N LYS A 899 -4.02 49.85 -11.63
CA LYS A 899 -4.78 51.10 -11.54
C LYS A 899 -6.30 50.85 -11.47
N LEU A 900 -6.82 49.92 -12.26
CA LEU A 900 -8.23 49.49 -12.23
C LEU A 900 -8.64 49.03 -10.83
N LEU A 901 -7.77 48.28 -10.16
CA LEU A 901 -8.01 47.73 -8.83
C LEU A 901 -7.69 48.71 -7.70
N GLY A 902 -7.33 49.96 -8.03
CA GLY A 902 -7.16 51.06 -7.08
C GLY A 902 -5.74 51.30 -6.61
N ASP A 903 -4.71 50.89 -7.34
CA ASP A 903 -3.28 50.95 -6.98
C ASP A 903 -2.98 50.18 -5.68
N LEU A 904 -2.82 48.88 -5.82
CA LEU A 904 -2.67 47.92 -4.72
C LEU A 904 -1.19 47.71 -4.34
N ILE A 905 -0.99 47.29 -3.09
CA ILE A 905 0.17 46.50 -2.71
C ILE A 905 0.04 45.14 -3.38
N LYS A 906 1.09 44.72 -4.10
CA LYS A 906 1.07 43.53 -4.95
C LYS A 906 2.04 42.49 -4.41
N VAL A 907 1.53 41.55 -3.63
CA VAL A 907 2.25 40.37 -3.13
C VAL A 907 1.25 39.23 -3.00
N THR A 908 1.65 37.97 -2.96
CA THR A 908 0.68 36.86 -2.96
C THR A 908 -0.37 37.01 -1.83
N PRO A 909 -1.68 36.98 -2.14
CA PRO A 909 -2.30 36.69 -3.45
C PRO A 909 -2.68 37.92 -4.31
N SER A 910 -2.55 39.17 -3.83
CA SER A 910 -2.92 40.38 -4.60
C SER A 910 -2.14 40.54 -5.91
N SER A 911 -0.86 40.15 -5.96
CA SER A 911 -0.09 40.14 -7.21
C SER A 911 -0.64 39.17 -8.26
N LYS A 912 -1.18 38.02 -7.83
CA LYS A 912 -1.87 37.08 -8.72
C LYS A 912 -3.17 37.68 -9.24
N ILE A 913 -3.95 38.34 -8.39
CA ILE A 913 -5.21 38.99 -8.77
C ILE A 913 -4.98 40.02 -9.89
N VAL A 914 -3.96 40.86 -9.75
CA VAL A 914 -3.55 41.82 -10.80
C VAL A 914 -3.08 41.08 -12.06
N GLY A 915 -2.32 39.99 -11.92
CA GLY A 915 -1.84 39.18 -13.04
C GLY A 915 -2.95 38.46 -13.82
N ASP A 916 -3.96 37.93 -13.14
CA ASP A 916 -5.12 37.29 -13.75
C ASP A 916 -5.94 38.31 -14.55
N LEU A 917 -6.16 39.52 -13.99
CA LEU A 917 -6.83 40.61 -14.70
C LEU A 917 -6.01 41.07 -15.91
N ALA A 918 -4.69 41.19 -15.79
CA ALA A 918 -3.82 41.58 -16.89
C ALA A 918 -3.86 40.59 -18.06
N GLN A 919 -3.79 39.29 -17.76
CA GLN A 919 -3.91 38.24 -18.79
C GLN A 919 -5.30 38.23 -19.42
N PHE A 920 -6.35 38.40 -18.62
CA PHE A 920 -7.73 38.52 -19.11
C PHE A 920 -7.87 39.72 -20.08
N MET A 921 -7.31 40.88 -19.73
CA MET A 921 -7.33 42.06 -20.59
C MET A 921 -6.62 41.80 -21.93
N VAL A 922 -5.42 41.20 -21.90
CA VAL A 922 -4.66 40.90 -23.13
C VAL A 922 -5.32 39.81 -23.97
N GLN A 923 -5.89 38.78 -23.34
CA GLN A 923 -6.56 37.70 -24.05
C GLN A 923 -7.82 38.16 -24.79
N ASN A 924 -8.52 39.17 -24.26
CA ASN A 924 -9.76 39.70 -24.81
C ASN A 924 -9.56 41.04 -25.55
N ASP A 925 -8.30 41.44 -25.79
CA ASP A 925 -7.91 42.71 -26.41
C ASP A 925 -8.60 43.94 -25.79
N LEU A 926 -8.72 43.97 -24.45
CA LEU A 926 -9.40 45.02 -23.69
C LEU A 926 -8.44 46.10 -23.17
N THR A 927 -8.80 47.35 -23.40
CA THR A 927 -8.19 48.51 -22.74
C THR A 927 -8.82 48.77 -21.36
N ARG A 928 -8.14 49.55 -20.52
CA ARG A 928 -8.67 49.97 -19.21
C ARG A 928 -10.05 50.64 -19.30
N ALA A 929 -10.23 51.55 -20.25
CA ALA A 929 -11.48 52.29 -20.42
C ALA A 929 -12.64 51.35 -20.78
N GLU A 930 -12.40 50.38 -21.66
CA GLU A 930 -13.40 49.38 -22.05
C GLU A 930 -13.77 48.45 -20.88
N VAL A 931 -12.80 48.10 -20.02
CA VAL A 931 -13.07 47.33 -18.79
C VAL A 931 -13.97 48.12 -17.84
N GLU A 932 -13.72 49.41 -17.63
CA GLU A 932 -14.54 50.27 -16.74
C GLU A 932 -15.95 50.51 -17.29
N GLU A 933 -16.06 50.71 -18.61
CA GLU A 933 -17.32 50.93 -19.30
C GLU A 933 -18.21 49.68 -19.23
N ARG A 934 -17.66 48.51 -19.58
CA ARG A 934 -18.38 47.23 -19.76
C ARG A 934 -18.26 46.28 -18.57
N ALA A 935 -17.87 46.76 -17.40
CA ALA A 935 -17.62 45.91 -16.22
C ALA A 935 -18.82 45.06 -15.78
N ASP A 936 -20.05 45.47 -16.08
CA ASP A 936 -21.28 44.74 -15.81
C ASP A 936 -21.60 43.66 -16.86
N GLU A 937 -20.94 43.68 -18.01
CA GLU A 937 -21.09 42.68 -19.09
C GLU A 937 -20.00 41.61 -19.05
N LEU A 938 -18.80 41.97 -18.58
CA LEU A 938 -17.61 41.11 -18.62
C LEU A 938 -17.60 40.04 -17.51
N SER A 939 -17.10 38.85 -17.85
CA SER A 939 -16.89 37.75 -16.90
C SER A 939 -15.47 37.77 -16.37
N PHE A 940 -15.26 38.43 -15.23
CA PHE A 940 -13.94 38.59 -14.62
C PHE A 940 -13.40 37.27 -14.05
N PRO A 941 -12.07 37.11 -13.96
CA PRO A 941 -11.45 36.01 -13.24
C PRO A 941 -11.95 35.94 -11.78
N LEU A 942 -12.15 34.72 -11.27
CA LEU A 942 -12.68 34.49 -9.92
C LEU A 942 -11.86 35.22 -8.83
N SER A 943 -10.53 35.23 -8.96
CA SER A 943 -9.63 35.91 -8.02
C SER A 943 -9.92 37.42 -7.92
N VAL A 944 -10.28 38.06 -9.03
CA VAL A 944 -10.66 39.49 -9.08
C VAL A 944 -12.02 39.69 -8.42
N VAL A 945 -12.97 38.80 -8.68
CA VAL A 945 -14.30 38.84 -8.06
C VAL A 945 -14.20 38.68 -6.54
N GLU A 946 -13.49 37.66 -6.06
CA GLU A 946 -13.30 37.39 -4.63
C GLU A 946 -12.57 38.53 -3.91
N PHE A 947 -11.56 39.13 -4.55
CA PHE A 947 -10.93 40.35 -4.05
C PHE A 947 -11.95 41.47 -3.87
N LEU A 948 -12.73 41.78 -4.91
CA LEU A 948 -13.76 42.83 -4.85
C LEU A 948 -14.86 42.53 -3.84
N GLN A 949 -15.19 41.25 -3.59
CA GLN A 949 -16.11 40.86 -2.52
C GLN A 949 -15.56 41.16 -1.12
N GLY A 950 -14.23 41.18 -0.96
CA GLY A 950 -13.54 41.46 0.30
C GLY A 950 -12.84 40.25 0.92
N TYR A 951 -12.75 39.12 0.22
CA TYR A 951 -12.13 37.89 0.75
C TYR A 951 -10.64 38.02 1.07
N VAL A 952 -9.93 39.02 0.54
CA VAL A 952 -8.49 39.22 0.84
C VAL A 952 -8.28 40.21 1.99
N GLY A 953 -9.32 40.94 2.39
CA GLY A 953 -9.22 42.12 3.25
C GLY A 953 -9.51 43.40 2.49
N ILE A 954 -9.40 44.54 3.18
CA ILE A 954 -9.76 45.85 2.64
C ILE A 954 -8.49 46.59 2.20
N PRO A 955 -8.36 47.00 0.92
CA PRO A 955 -7.20 47.72 0.44
C PRO A 955 -7.14 49.14 1.03
N HIS A 956 -5.92 49.69 1.17
CA HIS A 956 -5.76 51.08 1.58
C HIS A 956 -6.46 52.04 0.60
N GLY A 957 -7.31 52.92 1.12
CA GLY A 957 -8.17 53.80 0.33
C GLY A 957 -9.53 53.20 -0.10
N GLY A 958 -9.81 51.94 0.26
CA GLY A 958 -11.06 51.25 -0.08
C GLY A 958 -11.07 50.67 -1.50
N PHE A 959 -12.16 49.97 -1.84
CA PHE A 959 -12.34 49.37 -3.16
C PHE A 959 -12.73 50.42 -4.21
N PRO A 960 -12.32 50.25 -5.48
CA PRO A 960 -12.67 51.19 -6.55
C PRO A 960 -14.16 51.10 -6.92
N GLU A 961 -14.88 52.22 -6.78
CA GLU A 961 -16.26 52.37 -7.25
C GLU A 961 -16.29 53.32 -8.48
N PRO A 962 -17.15 53.09 -9.49
CA PRO A 962 -18.24 52.10 -9.54
C PRO A 962 -17.82 50.69 -9.99
N LEU A 963 -16.53 50.42 -10.21
CA LEU A 963 -16.03 49.14 -10.72
C LEU A 963 -16.50 47.96 -9.85
N ARG A 964 -16.29 48.01 -8.54
CA ARG A 964 -16.72 46.98 -7.59
C ARG A 964 -18.21 46.69 -7.73
N SER A 965 -19.05 47.73 -7.72
CA SER A 965 -20.50 47.54 -7.82
C SER A 965 -20.94 46.94 -9.15
N LYS A 966 -20.30 47.32 -10.27
CA LYS A 966 -20.58 46.73 -11.60
C LYS A 966 -20.17 45.26 -11.69
N VAL A 967 -18.99 44.90 -11.19
CA VAL A 967 -18.48 43.51 -11.24
C VAL A 967 -19.28 42.59 -10.32
N LEU A 968 -19.56 43.03 -9.09
CA LEU A 968 -20.24 42.20 -8.11
C LEU A 968 -21.75 42.11 -8.34
N LYS A 969 -22.37 43.17 -8.86
CA LYS A 969 -23.83 43.23 -9.02
C LYS A 969 -24.52 42.94 -7.68
N GLY A 970 -25.19 41.80 -7.56
CA GLY A 970 -25.84 41.31 -6.34
C GLY A 970 -25.04 40.28 -5.53
N LEU A 971 -23.79 39.99 -5.88
CA LEU A 971 -22.95 39.05 -5.13
C LEU A 971 -22.68 39.57 -3.70
N PRO A 972 -22.60 38.66 -2.71
CA PRO A 972 -22.39 39.05 -1.32
C PRO A 972 -21.06 39.75 -1.13
N ARG A 973 -21.05 40.77 -0.26
CA ARG A 973 -19.86 41.52 0.15
C ARG A 973 -19.50 41.15 1.59
N ILE A 974 -18.21 41.05 1.86
CA ILE A 974 -17.67 40.86 3.20
C ILE A 974 -17.29 42.22 3.76
N GLU A 975 -17.77 42.52 4.96
CA GLU A 975 -17.36 43.69 5.74
C GLU A 975 -16.38 43.25 6.85
N GLY A 976 -15.28 43.98 7.02
CA GLY A 976 -14.27 43.66 8.03
C GLY A 976 -13.37 42.47 7.64
N ARG A 977 -12.90 41.72 8.65
CA ARG A 977 -11.97 40.60 8.48
C ARG A 977 -12.71 39.32 8.06
N PRO A 978 -12.37 38.69 6.92
CA PRO A 978 -13.10 37.52 6.41
C PRO A 978 -13.15 36.31 7.34
N GLY A 979 -12.07 36.04 8.09
CA GLY A 979 -12.01 34.89 9.01
C GLY A 979 -12.86 35.06 10.28
N ALA A 980 -13.24 36.29 10.64
CA ALA A 980 -13.92 36.58 11.91
C ALA A 980 -15.35 36.02 11.98
N SER A 981 -15.99 35.82 10.83
CA SER A 981 -17.35 35.26 10.73
C SER A 981 -17.36 33.75 10.49
N LEU A 982 -16.20 33.11 10.31
CA LEU A 982 -16.12 31.68 10.08
C LEU A 982 -16.27 30.91 11.40
N PRO A 983 -17.05 29.81 11.44
CA PRO A 983 -17.13 28.97 12.63
C PRO A 983 -15.77 28.35 12.95
N PRO A 984 -15.42 28.16 14.24
CA PRO A 984 -14.20 27.48 14.63
C PRO A 984 -14.07 26.11 13.98
N MET A 985 -12.86 25.78 13.53
CA MET A 985 -12.59 24.46 12.95
C MET A 985 -12.58 23.37 14.04
N ASP A 986 -13.26 22.25 13.79
CA ASP A 986 -13.24 21.08 14.68
C ASP A 986 -12.09 20.14 14.29
N PHE A 987 -10.95 20.28 14.97
CA PHE A 987 -9.78 19.45 14.72
C PHE A 987 -9.97 17.99 15.13
N LYS A 988 -10.83 17.70 16.13
CA LYS A 988 -11.09 16.33 16.57
C LYS A 988 -11.87 15.57 15.50
N ALA A 989 -12.93 16.19 14.99
CA ALA A 989 -13.70 15.61 13.89
C ALA A 989 -12.84 15.42 12.63
N LEU A 990 -11.96 16.38 12.32
CA LEU A 990 -11.03 16.25 11.20
C LEU A 990 -10.04 15.09 11.41
N GLU A 991 -9.45 14.98 12.60
CA GLU A 991 -8.53 13.90 12.95
C GLU A 991 -9.21 12.52 12.87
N GLU A 992 -10.42 12.37 13.43
CA GLU A 992 -11.20 11.14 13.35
C GLU A 992 -11.51 10.76 11.90
N GLY A 993 -11.89 11.73 11.06
CA GLY A 993 -12.11 11.52 9.63
C GLY A 993 -10.83 11.07 8.90
N LEU A 994 -9.68 11.66 9.21
CA LEU A 994 -8.39 11.26 8.64
C LEU A 994 -7.98 9.87 9.09
N ARG A 995 -8.17 9.51 10.37
CA ARG A 995 -7.89 8.17 10.89
C ARG A 995 -8.74 7.11 10.21
N ALA A 996 -10.03 7.40 10.00
CA ALA A 996 -10.93 6.52 9.27
C ALA A 996 -10.51 6.32 7.80
N ALA A 997 -10.00 7.36 7.13
CA ALA A 997 -9.60 7.29 5.73
C ALA A 997 -8.20 6.68 5.50
N HIS A 998 -7.26 6.93 6.40
CA HIS A 998 -5.83 6.66 6.18
C HIS A 998 -5.17 5.74 7.24
N GLY A 999 -5.92 5.32 8.26
CA GLY A 999 -5.45 4.49 9.37
C GLY A 999 -5.00 5.29 10.59
N ASP A 1000 -4.56 4.60 11.65
CA ASP A 1000 -4.30 5.23 12.96
C ASP A 1000 -2.98 6.02 13.06
N ASP A 1001 -2.14 6.02 12.03
CA ASP A 1001 -0.85 6.74 12.00
C ASP A 1001 -1.00 8.21 11.56
N ILE A 1002 -2.01 8.93 12.08
CA ILE A 1002 -2.23 10.36 11.83
C ILE A 1002 -1.64 11.21 12.94
N THR A 1003 -0.87 12.22 12.53
CA THR A 1003 -0.14 13.15 13.40
C THR A 1003 -0.81 14.54 13.47
N PRO A 1004 -0.51 15.39 14.48
CA PRO A 1004 -0.98 16.77 14.49
C PRO A 1004 -0.56 17.56 13.24
N GLU A 1005 0.62 17.28 12.70
CA GLU A 1005 1.14 17.84 11.45
C GLU A 1005 0.27 17.47 10.24
N ASP A 1006 -0.16 16.20 10.17
CA ASP A 1006 -1.10 15.73 9.15
C ASP A 1006 -2.45 16.46 9.23
N VAL A 1007 -2.99 16.61 10.45
CA VAL A 1007 -4.24 17.34 10.69
C VAL A 1007 -4.11 18.78 10.23
N MET A 1008 -2.99 19.45 10.53
CA MET A 1008 -2.77 20.83 10.11
C MET A 1008 -2.54 20.97 8.60
N SER A 1009 -1.83 20.03 7.96
CA SER A 1009 -1.72 19.99 6.50
C SER A 1009 -3.08 19.81 5.83
N ALA A 1010 -3.92 18.90 6.35
CA ALA A 1010 -5.27 18.67 5.86
C ALA A 1010 -6.19 19.88 6.09
N ALA A 1011 -6.07 20.56 7.24
CA ALA A 1011 -6.83 21.77 7.55
C ALA A 1011 -6.50 22.91 6.58
N MET A 1012 -5.22 23.11 6.29
CA MET A 1012 -4.76 24.19 5.39
C MET A 1012 -5.02 23.84 3.92
N TYR A 1013 -4.79 22.59 3.53
CA TYR A 1013 -4.82 22.13 2.15
C TYR A 1013 -5.48 20.74 1.98
N PRO A 1014 -6.81 20.61 2.18
CA PRO A 1014 -7.48 19.30 2.24
C PRO A 1014 -7.25 18.44 0.99
N LYS A 1015 -7.44 19.04 -0.20
CA LYS A 1015 -7.29 18.33 -1.48
C LYS A 1015 -5.84 17.94 -1.76
N VAL A 1016 -4.88 18.83 -1.47
CA VAL A 1016 -3.45 18.59 -1.72
C VAL A 1016 -2.92 17.52 -0.80
N PHE A 1017 -3.34 17.55 0.46
CA PHE A 1017 -2.97 16.55 1.44
C PHE A 1017 -3.52 15.17 1.05
N GLN A 1018 -4.77 15.10 0.56
CA GLN A 1018 -5.33 13.86 0.04
C GLN A 1018 -4.52 13.33 -1.16
N GLU A 1019 -4.24 14.19 -2.16
CA GLU A 1019 -3.41 13.84 -3.32
C GLU A 1019 -2.00 13.36 -2.90
N PHE A 1020 -1.40 13.99 -1.90
CA PHE A 1020 -0.11 13.60 -1.32
C PHE A 1020 -0.15 12.24 -0.62
N LYS A 1021 -1.21 11.95 0.16
CA LYS A 1021 -1.41 10.63 0.79
C LYS A 1021 -1.63 9.54 -0.27
N ASP A 1022 -2.43 9.82 -1.29
CA ASP A 1022 -2.66 8.89 -2.41
C ASP A 1022 -1.35 8.61 -3.18
N PHE A 1023 -0.55 9.64 -3.43
CA PHE A 1023 0.77 9.49 -4.04
C PHE A 1023 1.70 8.63 -3.18
N THR A 1024 1.81 8.93 -1.88
CA THR A 1024 2.69 8.19 -0.95
C THR A 1024 2.21 6.74 -0.75
N ALA A 1025 0.90 6.49 -0.81
CA ALA A 1025 0.34 5.16 -0.80
C ALA A 1025 0.81 4.34 -2.02
N ASN A 1026 0.95 4.94 -3.19
CA ASN A 1026 1.36 4.27 -4.43
C ASN A 1026 2.89 4.18 -4.61
N PHE A 1027 3.63 5.26 -4.33
CA PHE A 1027 5.05 5.41 -4.67
C PHE A 1027 5.99 5.44 -3.45
N GLY A 1028 5.45 5.57 -2.24
CA GLY A 1028 6.26 5.55 -1.03
C GLY A 1028 7.11 6.82 -0.86
N PRO A 1029 8.18 6.76 -0.04
CA PRO A 1029 8.95 7.94 0.37
C PRO A 1029 9.95 8.37 -0.71
N VAL A 1030 9.53 9.19 -1.68
CA VAL A 1030 10.39 9.65 -2.78
C VAL A 1030 11.37 10.76 -2.38
N ASP A 1031 11.27 11.28 -1.16
CA ASP A 1031 12.19 12.25 -0.56
C ASP A 1031 13.62 11.70 -0.37
N CYS A 1032 13.78 10.37 -0.30
CA CYS A 1032 15.10 9.73 -0.21
C CYS A 1032 15.86 9.65 -1.55
N LEU A 1033 15.19 9.87 -2.68
CA LEU A 1033 15.84 9.85 -3.99
C LEU A 1033 16.66 11.13 -4.20
N SER A 1034 17.79 11.03 -4.90
CA SER A 1034 18.49 12.21 -5.39
C SER A 1034 17.62 12.99 -6.37
N THR A 1035 17.84 14.30 -6.48
CA THR A 1035 16.99 15.17 -7.29
C THR A 1035 16.99 14.80 -8.78
N ARG A 1036 18.13 14.36 -9.31
CA ARG A 1036 18.20 13.84 -10.68
C ARG A 1036 17.33 12.58 -10.86
N LEU A 1037 17.41 11.61 -9.95
CA LEU A 1037 16.61 10.38 -10.04
C LEU A 1037 15.10 10.67 -9.87
N PHE A 1038 14.75 11.66 -9.07
CA PHE A 1038 13.36 12.11 -8.92
C PHE A 1038 12.82 12.76 -10.21
N LEU A 1039 13.62 13.55 -10.92
CA LEU A 1039 13.17 14.32 -12.08
C LEU A 1039 13.37 13.62 -13.45
N ASP A 1040 14.43 12.84 -13.63
CA ASP A 1040 14.79 12.22 -14.93
C ASP A 1040 14.80 10.69 -14.85
N GLY A 1041 14.74 10.11 -13.64
CA GLY A 1041 14.85 8.67 -13.43
C GLY A 1041 16.27 8.13 -13.73
N PRO A 1042 16.47 6.81 -13.57
CA PRO A 1042 17.73 6.18 -13.91
C PRO A 1042 17.82 5.84 -15.40
N LYS A 1043 19.04 5.86 -15.93
CA LYS A 1043 19.35 5.33 -17.27
C LYS A 1043 19.46 3.82 -17.23
N ILE A 1044 19.24 3.16 -18.37
CA ILE A 1044 19.50 1.72 -18.50
C ILE A 1044 20.96 1.43 -18.17
N ALA A 1045 21.18 0.38 -17.38
CA ALA A 1045 22.45 -0.06 -16.79
C ALA A 1045 23.05 0.87 -15.72
N GLU A 1046 22.37 1.95 -15.34
CA GLU A 1046 22.80 2.82 -14.24
C GLU A 1046 22.56 2.15 -12.88
N GLU A 1047 23.57 2.23 -12.01
CA GLU A 1047 23.55 1.73 -10.63
C GLU A 1047 23.69 2.89 -9.66
N PHE A 1048 22.91 2.86 -8.59
CA PHE A 1048 22.87 3.91 -7.58
C PHE A 1048 22.38 3.39 -6.23
N GLU A 1049 22.64 4.17 -5.19
CA GLU A 1049 22.28 3.87 -3.82
C GLU A 1049 21.13 4.77 -3.33
N VAL A 1050 20.22 4.18 -2.56
CA VAL A 1050 19.13 4.92 -1.89
C VAL A 1050 19.10 4.53 -0.42
N GLU A 1051 19.40 5.48 0.47
CA GLU A 1051 19.29 5.30 1.91
C GLU A 1051 17.85 5.54 2.36
N LEU A 1052 17.17 4.50 2.83
CA LEU A 1052 15.80 4.60 3.36
C LEU A 1052 15.78 5.13 4.80
N GLU A 1053 16.72 4.63 5.59
CA GLU A 1053 16.95 4.92 7.01
C GLU A 1053 18.42 4.63 7.30
N ARG A 1054 18.94 5.15 8.42
CA ARG A 1054 20.31 4.87 8.86
C ARG A 1054 20.61 3.37 8.86
N GLY A 1055 21.55 2.94 8.03
CA GLY A 1055 21.97 1.55 7.89
C GLY A 1055 21.09 0.67 6.98
N LYS A 1056 20.10 1.24 6.27
CA LYS A 1056 19.25 0.56 5.29
C LYS A 1056 19.42 1.18 3.91
N ILE A 1057 20.44 0.71 3.18
CA ILE A 1057 20.77 1.16 1.83
C ILE A 1057 20.21 0.16 0.81
N LEU A 1058 19.58 0.68 -0.23
CA LEU A 1058 19.16 -0.08 -1.41
C LEU A 1058 20.17 0.17 -2.53
N HIS A 1059 20.78 -0.90 -3.04
CA HIS A 1059 21.54 -0.88 -4.29
C HIS A 1059 20.59 -1.22 -5.42
N ILE A 1060 20.34 -0.26 -6.31
CA ILE A 1060 19.37 -0.39 -7.40
C ILE A 1060 20.11 -0.22 -8.72
N LYS A 1061 19.81 -1.11 -9.67
CA LYS A 1061 20.27 -1.00 -11.05
C LYS A 1061 19.10 -1.11 -12.01
N ALA A 1062 18.92 -0.15 -12.90
CA ALA A 1062 17.91 -0.26 -13.96
C ALA A 1062 18.45 -1.17 -15.08
N LEU A 1063 17.70 -2.21 -15.46
CA LEU A 1063 18.18 -3.23 -16.39
C LEU A 1063 17.58 -3.11 -17.79
N ALA A 1064 16.26 -2.98 -17.89
CA ALA A 1064 15.56 -2.96 -19.16
C ALA A 1064 14.15 -2.39 -19.05
N LEU A 1065 13.63 -1.93 -20.20
CA LEU A 1065 12.24 -1.55 -20.40
C LEU A 1065 11.60 -2.52 -21.40
N GLY A 1066 10.51 -3.16 -20.99
CA GLY A 1066 9.73 -4.06 -21.85
C GLY A 1066 8.82 -3.33 -22.82
N ASP A 1067 8.31 -4.10 -23.79
CA ASP A 1067 7.31 -3.64 -24.75
C ASP A 1067 5.95 -3.41 -24.10
N LEU A 1068 5.08 -2.67 -24.81
CA LEU A 1068 3.71 -2.43 -24.39
C LEU A 1068 2.90 -3.72 -24.47
N ASN A 1069 2.31 -4.12 -23.35
CA ASN A 1069 1.41 -5.26 -23.30
C ASN A 1069 -0.03 -4.89 -23.73
N LYS A 1070 -0.89 -5.89 -23.88
CA LYS A 1070 -2.31 -5.69 -24.28
C LYS A 1070 -3.12 -4.83 -23.31
N ALA A 1071 -2.66 -4.70 -22.06
CA ALA A 1071 -3.31 -3.87 -21.04
C ALA A 1071 -2.78 -2.42 -21.03
N GLY A 1072 -1.95 -2.03 -21.99
CA GLY A 1072 -1.36 -0.69 -22.07
C GLY A 1072 -0.28 -0.44 -21.01
N GLN A 1073 0.39 -1.50 -20.54
CA GLN A 1073 1.45 -1.42 -19.53
C GLN A 1073 2.79 -1.88 -20.10
N ARG A 1074 3.88 -1.33 -19.58
CA ARG A 1074 5.25 -1.77 -19.82
C ARG A 1074 5.81 -2.40 -18.56
N GLU A 1075 6.58 -3.46 -18.71
CA GLU A 1075 7.32 -4.08 -17.61
C GLU A 1075 8.71 -3.43 -17.51
N VAL A 1076 9.06 -2.87 -16.36
CA VAL A 1076 10.38 -2.28 -16.10
C VAL A 1076 11.18 -3.21 -15.20
N PHE A 1077 12.39 -3.55 -15.61
CA PHE A 1077 13.26 -4.49 -14.90
C PHE A 1077 14.35 -3.76 -14.14
N PHE A 1078 14.53 -4.15 -12.88
CA PHE A 1078 15.55 -3.64 -11.97
C PHE A 1078 16.32 -4.79 -11.33
N GLU A 1079 17.56 -4.54 -10.92
CA GLU A 1079 18.23 -5.29 -9.88
C GLU A 1079 18.09 -4.51 -8.57
N LEU A 1080 17.70 -5.18 -7.49
CA LEU A 1080 17.59 -4.60 -6.15
C LEU A 1080 18.35 -5.50 -5.17
N ASN A 1081 19.45 -5.00 -4.61
CA ASN A 1081 20.36 -5.73 -3.72
C ASN A 1081 20.75 -7.10 -4.30
N GLY A 1082 21.19 -7.12 -5.56
CA GLY A 1082 21.59 -8.34 -6.28
C GLY A 1082 20.45 -9.24 -6.76
N GLN A 1083 19.18 -8.81 -6.65
CA GLN A 1083 18.04 -9.61 -7.09
C GLN A 1083 17.21 -8.93 -8.17
N LEU A 1084 16.86 -9.69 -9.21
CA LEU A 1084 15.97 -9.24 -10.27
C LEU A 1084 14.58 -8.90 -9.72
N ARG A 1085 14.08 -7.74 -10.09
CA ARG A 1085 12.75 -7.21 -9.79
C ARG A 1085 12.14 -6.70 -11.08
N SER A 1086 10.83 -6.73 -11.14
CA SER A 1086 10.10 -6.00 -12.17
C SER A 1086 8.87 -5.31 -11.60
N VAL A 1087 8.46 -4.25 -12.27
CA VAL A 1087 7.25 -3.48 -11.98
C VAL A 1087 6.48 -3.27 -13.28
N LEU A 1088 5.16 -3.43 -13.23
CA LEU A 1088 4.28 -3.12 -14.35
C LEU A 1088 3.81 -1.68 -14.23
N VAL A 1089 4.11 -0.88 -15.24
CA VAL A 1089 3.83 0.55 -15.28
C VAL A 1089 2.87 0.84 -16.42
N LYS A 1090 1.78 1.56 -16.14
CA LYS A 1090 0.86 2.02 -17.18
C LYS A 1090 1.54 3.08 -18.05
N ASP A 1091 1.52 2.90 -19.37
CA ASP A 1091 2.01 3.87 -20.34
C ASP A 1091 0.88 4.85 -20.68
N THR A 1092 0.89 6.00 -20.02
CA THR A 1092 -0.20 6.98 -20.09
C THR A 1092 -0.33 7.64 -21.45
N VAL A 1093 0.74 7.64 -22.26
CA VAL A 1093 0.74 8.19 -23.62
C VAL A 1093 0.10 7.18 -24.56
N ALA A 1094 0.57 5.93 -24.55
CA ALA A 1094 0.02 4.88 -25.39
C ALA A 1094 -1.46 4.59 -25.06
N MET A 1095 -1.84 4.66 -23.78
CA MET A 1095 -3.23 4.46 -23.36
C MET A 1095 -4.20 5.50 -23.92
N LYS A 1096 -3.77 6.73 -24.27
CA LYS A 1096 -4.65 7.72 -24.92
C LYS A 1096 -5.07 7.30 -26.33
N GLU A 1097 -4.27 6.46 -26.97
CA GLU A 1097 -4.55 5.91 -28.30
C GLU A 1097 -5.32 4.57 -28.23
N MET A 1098 -5.37 3.94 -27.04
CA MET A 1098 -6.10 2.71 -26.80
C MET A 1098 -7.55 2.99 -26.37
N LYS A 1099 -8.52 2.39 -27.05
CA LYS A 1099 -9.93 2.43 -26.64
C LYS A 1099 -10.18 1.38 -25.55
N PHE A 1100 -10.32 1.83 -24.31
CA PHE A 1100 -10.82 0.99 -23.21
C PHE A 1100 -12.31 1.27 -23.00
N HIS A 1101 -13.09 0.21 -22.78
CA HIS A 1101 -14.48 0.38 -22.34
C HIS A 1101 -14.49 0.67 -20.83
N PRO A 1102 -15.22 1.70 -20.36
CA PRO A 1102 -15.41 1.95 -18.92
C PRO A 1102 -15.98 0.70 -18.25
N LYS A 1103 -15.82 0.50 -16.93
CA LYS A 1103 -16.48 -0.60 -16.20
C LYS A 1103 -17.76 -0.10 -15.52
N ALA A 1104 -18.81 -0.92 -15.48
CA ALA A 1104 -20.04 -0.61 -14.77
C ALA A 1104 -19.84 -0.71 -13.25
N GLN A 1105 -20.27 0.33 -12.53
CA GLN A 1105 -20.21 0.36 -11.07
C GLN A 1105 -21.40 -0.37 -10.47
N LYS A 1106 -21.13 -1.44 -9.70
CA LYS A 1106 -22.19 -2.28 -9.09
C LYS A 1106 -23.08 -1.52 -8.09
N SER A 1107 -22.63 -0.38 -7.56
CA SER A 1107 -23.41 0.50 -6.69
C SER A 1107 -24.45 1.34 -7.44
N ILE A 1108 -24.34 1.48 -8.77
CA ILE A 1108 -25.23 2.31 -9.60
C ILE A 1108 -26.12 1.40 -10.45
N LYS A 1109 -27.39 1.27 -10.06
CA LYS A 1109 -28.35 0.35 -10.68
C LYS A 1109 -28.60 0.63 -12.17
N GLY A 1110 -28.46 1.88 -12.60
CA GLY A 1110 -28.63 2.31 -14.00
C GLY A 1110 -27.44 2.01 -14.92
N GLN A 1111 -26.29 1.57 -14.40
CA GLN A 1111 -25.13 1.20 -15.22
C GLN A 1111 -25.18 -0.29 -15.59
N VAL A 1112 -25.33 -0.58 -16.88
CA VAL A 1112 -25.40 -1.96 -17.37
C VAL A 1112 -24.04 -2.39 -17.90
N GLY A 1113 -23.40 -3.34 -17.20
CA GLY A 1113 -22.12 -3.92 -17.59
C GLY A 1113 -22.26 -5.20 -18.42
N ALA A 1114 -21.21 -5.55 -19.16
CA ALA A 1114 -21.11 -6.78 -19.90
C ALA A 1114 -21.03 -7.97 -18.93
N PRO A 1115 -21.97 -8.93 -18.99
CA PRO A 1115 -22.01 -10.03 -18.04
C PRO A 1115 -20.84 -11.02 -18.20
N MET A 1116 -20.17 -10.99 -19.35
CA MET A 1116 -19.03 -11.83 -19.68
C MET A 1116 -18.22 -11.19 -20.82
N PRO A 1117 -16.93 -11.54 -20.98
CA PRO A 1117 -16.15 -11.13 -22.13
C PRO A 1117 -16.77 -11.66 -23.44
N GLY A 1118 -16.87 -10.81 -24.46
CA GLY A 1118 -17.51 -11.15 -25.72
C GLY A 1118 -17.51 -10.00 -26.73
N LYS A 1119 -17.91 -10.26 -27.96
CA LYS A 1119 -18.01 -9.27 -29.04
C LYS A 1119 -19.45 -8.82 -29.21
N VAL A 1120 -19.73 -7.51 -29.25
CA VAL A 1120 -21.06 -6.97 -29.52
C VAL A 1120 -21.43 -7.28 -30.96
N LEU A 1121 -22.51 -8.03 -31.17
CA LEU A 1121 -23.06 -8.29 -32.50
C LEU A 1121 -23.99 -7.15 -32.93
N GLU A 1122 -24.84 -6.71 -32.01
CA GLU A 1122 -25.89 -5.74 -32.29
C GLU A 1122 -26.24 -4.96 -31.01
N VAL A 1123 -26.46 -3.65 -31.15
CA VAL A 1123 -27.04 -2.80 -30.11
C VAL A 1123 -28.49 -2.49 -30.52
N LYS A 1124 -29.44 -2.75 -29.62
CA LYS A 1124 -30.89 -2.73 -29.91
C LYS A 1124 -31.61 -1.46 -29.47
N VAL A 1125 -30.90 -0.52 -28.84
CA VAL A 1125 -31.46 0.70 -28.27
C VAL A 1125 -30.57 1.90 -28.59
N GLU A 1126 -31.17 3.08 -28.67
CA GLU A 1126 -30.47 4.34 -28.92
C GLU A 1126 -30.57 5.28 -27.73
N VAL A 1127 -29.64 6.23 -27.62
CA VAL A 1127 -29.69 7.29 -26.59
C VAL A 1127 -31.02 8.05 -26.68
N GLY A 1128 -31.69 8.23 -25.55
CA GLY A 1128 -33.03 8.84 -25.45
C GLY A 1128 -34.19 7.84 -25.54
N SER A 1129 -33.93 6.56 -25.82
CA SER A 1129 -34.99 5.53 -25.88
C SER A 1129 -35.54 5.22 -24.50
N LYS A 1130 -36.86 5.08 -24.36
CA LYS A 1130 -37.48 4.51 -23.16
C LYS A 1130 -37.39 2.99 -23.21
N VAL A 1131 -36.97 2.38 -22.09
CA VAL A 1131 -36.84 0.93 -21.95
C VAL A 1131 -37.59 0.42 -20.72
N GLU A 1132 -38.15 -0.77 -20.84
CA GLU A 1132 -38.78 -1.48 -19.72
C GLU A 1132 -37.78 -2.46 -19.05
N LYS A 1133 -38.04 -2.82 -17.79
CA LYS A 1133 -37.26 -3.84 -17.09
C LYS A 1133 -37.37 -5.17 -17.84
N GLY A 1134 -36.24 -5.78 -18.16
CA GLY A 1134 -36.14 -7.03 -18.91
C GLY A 1134 -36.07 -6.86 -20.42
N GLN A 1135 -36.20 -5.63 -20.95
CA GLN A 1135 -36.09 -5.37 -22.39
C GLN A 1135 -34.66 -5.62 -22.90
N PRO A 1136 -34.48 -6.32 -24.04
CA PRO A 1136 -33.18 -6.50 -24.69
C PRO A 1136 -32.50 -5.19 -25.06
N LEU A 1137 -31.23 -5.06 -24.71
CA LEU A 1137 -30.44 -3.86 -24.94
C LEU A 1137 -29.33 -4.07 -25.99
N CYS A 1138 -28.62 -5.19 -25.93
CA CYS A 1138 -27.64 -5.58 -26.95
C CYS A 1138 -27.44 -7.10 -26.99
N VAL A 1139 -26.78 -7.59 -28.03
CA VAL A 1139 -26.42 -9.00 -28.20
C VAL A 1139 -24.91 -9.14 -28.21
N LEU A 1140 -24.37 -9.99 -27.34
CA LEU A 1140 -22.95 -10.33 -27.27
C LEU A 1140 -22.72 -11.73 -27.83
N SER A 1141 -21.60 -11.93 -28.53
CA SER A 1141 -21.10 -13.23 -28.97
C SER A 1141 -19.86 -13.60 -28.16
N ALA A 1142 -19.93 -14.71 -27.45
CA ALA A 1142 -18.80 -15.27 -26.73
C ALA A 1142 -18.76 -16.79 -26.98
N MET A 1143 -17.61 -17.32 -27.37
CA MET A 1143 -17.44 -18.77 -27.65
C MET A 1143 -18.48 -19.36 -28.62
N LYS A 1144 -18.88 -18.59 -29.64
CA LYS A 1144 -19.93 -18.95 -30.63
C LYS A 1144 -21.35 -19.06 -30.05
N MET A 1145 -21.57 -18.58 -28.84
CA MET A 1145 -22.90 -18.45 -28.21
C MET A 1145 -23.30 -16.97 -28.18
N GLU A 1146 -24.55 -16.69 -28.55
CA GLU A 1146 -25.13 -15.36 -28.50
C GLU A 1146 -25.87 -15.16 -27.17
N THR A 1147 -25.55 -14.10 -26.44
CA THR A 1147 -26.14 -13.74 -25.15
C THR A 1147 -26.78 -12.36 -25.26
N VAL A 1148 -28.07 -12.28 -24.97
CA VAL A 1148 -28.81 -11.01 -24.95
C VAL A 1148 -28.66 -10.36 -23.59
N VAL A 1149 -28.17 -9.13 -23.55
CA VAL A 1149 -28.06 -8.32 -22.33
C VAL A 1149 -29.37 -7.54 -22.17
N ASN A 1150 -30.05 -7.73 -21.04
CA ASN A 1150 -31.37 -7.14 -20.78
C ASN A 1150 -31.31 -6.00 -19.76
N SER A 1151 -32.27 -5.08 -19.82
CA SER A 1151 -32.36 -3.95 -18.91
C SER A 1151 -32.69 -4.37 -17.48
N PRO A 1152 -31.93 -3.95 -16.45
CA PRO A 1152 -32.22 -4.25 -15.06
C PRO A 1152 -33.37 -3.41 -14.46
N MET A 1153 -33.76 -2.33 -15.14
CA MET A 1153 -34.79 -1.38 -14.67
C MET A 1153 -35.55 -0.72 -15.84
N ALA A 1154 -36.68 -0.09 -15.54
CA ALA A 1154 -37.34 0.79 -16.49
C ALA A 1154 -36.72 2.20 -16.41
N GLY A 1155 -36.65 2.92 -17.52
CA GLY A 1155 -36.06 4.26 -17.57
C GLY A 1155 -35.76 4.71 -18.99
N THR A 1156 -34.98 5.79 -19.12
CA THR A 1156 -34.52 6.34 -20.40
C THR A 1156 -33.03 6.09 -20.58
N ILE A 1157 -32.61 5.61 -21.76
CA ILE A 1157 -31.19 5.40 -22.08
C ILE A 1157 -30.49 6.75 -22.12
N LYS A 1158 -29.59 6.99 -21.16
CA LYS A 1158 -28.81 8.23 -21.06
C LYS A 1158 -27.60 8.21 -22.00
N ALA A 1159 -26.92 7.06 -22.08
CA ALA A 1159 -25.72 6.91 -22.88
C ALA A 1159 -25.55 5.44 -23.33
N VAL A 1160 -25.01 5.26 -24.53
CA VAL A 1160 -24.57 3.95 -25.05
C VAL A 1160 -23.06 4.05 -25.29
N HIS A 1161 -22.28 3.16 -24.66
CA HIS A 1161 -20.82 3.22 -24.60
C HIS A 1161 -20.13 2.21 -25.52
N VAL A 1162 -20.90 1.46 -26.29
CA VAL A 1162 -20.42 0.39 -27.17
C VAL A 1162 -21.05 0.48 -28.56
N THR A 1163 -20.34 -0.02 -29.56
CA THR A 1163 -20.83 -0.12 -30.95
C THR A 1163 -20.94 -1.59 -31.35
N ALA A 1164 -21.69 -1.89 -32.42
CA ALA A 1164 -21.57 -3.18 -33.09
C ALA A 1164 -20.10 -3.46 -33.43
N ASP A 1165 -19.70 -4.72 -33.32
CA ASP A 1165 -18.34 -5.26 -33.42
C ASP A 1165 -17.35 -4.91 -32.30
N ALA A 1166 -17.73 -4.14 -31.27
CA ALA A 1166 -16.86 -3.86 -30.13
C ALA A 1166 -16.54 -5.14 -29.33
N SER A 1167 -15.29 -5.30 -28.88
CA SER A 1167 -14.89 -6.41 -28.01
C SER A 1167 -14.88 -5.94 -26.56
N LEU A 1168 -15.65 -6.62 -25.72
CA LEU A 1168 -15.85 -6.29 -24.32
C LEU A 1168 -15.21 -7.35 -23.41
N GLU A 1169 -14.70 -6.90 -22.28
CA GLU A 1169 -14.37 -7.72 -21.12
C GLU A 1169 -15.55 -7.77 -20.12
N GLY A 1170 -15.47 -8.64 -19.12
CA GLY A 1170 -16.46 -8.68 -18.04
C GLY A 1170 -16.55 -7.34 -17.31
N ASP A 1171 -17.78 -6.95 -16.97
CA ASP A 1171 -18.17 -5.68 -16.34
C ASP A 1171 -17.93 -4.42 -17.20
N ASP A 1172 -17.53 -4.52 -18.49
CA ASP A 1172 -17.47 -3.35 -19.37
C ASP A 1172 -18.85 -2.69 -19.53
N LEU A 1173 -18.92 -1.39 -19.27
CA LEU A 1173 -20.13 -0.57 -19.35
C LEU A 1173 -20.64 -0.54 -20.79
N ILE A 1174 -21.83 -1.11 -20.97
CA ILE A 1174 -22.55 -1.14 -22.23
C ILE A 1174 -23.36 0.14 -22.38
N LEU A 1175 -24.11 0.53 -21.35
CA LEU A 1175 -25.02 1.68 -21.38
C LEU A 1175 -25.44 2.15 -19.98
N GLU A 1176 -26.02 3.35 -19.95
CA GLU A 1176 -26.56 4.02 -18.77
C GLU A 1176 -28.06 4.27 -18.91
N ILE A 1177 -28.81 4.04 -17.82
CA ILE A 1177 -30.25 4.22 -17.72
C ILE A 1177 -30.54 5.18 -16.57
N GLU A 1178 -31.30 6.24 -16.86
CA GLU A 1178 -31.88 7.14 -15.86
C GLU A 1178 -33.36 6.81 -15.65
N GLU A 1179 -33.86 6.98 -14.42
CA GLU A 1179 -35.28 6.73 -14.08
C GLU A 1179 -36.24 7.69 -14.81
#